data_AF-A0A1U7GJ42-F1
#
_entry.id   AF-A0A1U7GJ42-F1
#
_cell.length_a   1.000
_cell.length_b   1.000
_cell.length_c   1.000
_cell.angle_alpha   90.00
_cell.angle_beta   90.00
_cell.angle_gamma   90.00
#
_symmetry.space_group_name_H-M   'P 1'
#
loop_
_entity.id
_entity.type
_entity.pdbx_description
1 polymer ?
#
loop_
_entity_poly.entity_id
_entity_poly.type
_entity_poly.pdbx_seq_one_letter_code
_entity_poly.pdbx_strand_id
1 'polypeptide(L)'
;MQDSMRSRSRGRLARALAGLAATSTLALGVRGDTVVMKNGVTYRTIAAPDRDNNTLLYLWDGLKKIVVRDSKVERVIADNSLRTGEKFSLVQPMTVHTGLMPKEVVGVAAEPWDEKGRRKFQFYGRSAKPIAMEQAINEIGPNVVRFRGVDGFWKGQVATRGVPREVLLSLLHKVEQGNQNERERVVRYMMGAGWYAEARTELDKLIKDFPEGDLAERAANARQFIIQAEATQRRSDVDVFRRAKRFKAAADLLKTFDDPEIGTDIQVEAREQLRREEDQRRDDQAAVSDLRRLELRLAPSVHAAWKGRIAEVQKALADAPDVARDRLAAWRRARAESSPTDEAQLALAMSGFVAGLDAAVPHLVEADVLWTARDLIASYLRSGDDAAREAILADLDALNWPPGPPEAPNLRRLELAQKLCRLMPPPLRGPSGDPAGEAAEVRVDADDSIPTAYLAQLPPEYQPLRSYPAVVVLHSGDGPEAAIAAWRDEAARRGYVLIAPEYRATEGTSEYRYTPDEHAAVELAVRDARKRYAIDADRVFLAGQLAGGNMAWDVGLGHPDLFAGVAVISGLPGKYVPRSLGQHERLPLLCILGDLAPAANEIVFTNYVKPMILKVWDVTYMELNNRGLEEFPEEIATVFDWMEPRRRDPYPRGFDATTARTCDDRRHGIVVRAFAEGRTTAPEAVDPLGRNLNPATIKLKTSSLSNLIDVTVSGITRLDVWAGPDLVDFKRKLEVRVNRKPVLKAQPPLEFRPMLEDLRIRGDRGQMYWVKIEAG
;
A
#
# COMPACT_ATOMS: atom_id res chain seq x y z
N MET A 1 -64.51 -2.67 46.67
CA MET A 1 -65.80 -2.49 45.98
C MET A 1 -65.55 -2.76 44.51
N GLN A 2 -65.89 -3.96 44.01
CA GLN A 2 -67.27 -4.38 43.71
C GLN A 2 -67.84 -3.51 42.60
N ASP A 3 -68.51 -4.02 41.59
CA ASP A 3 -68.96 -5.37 41.27
C ASP A 3 -69.28 -5.28 39.76
N SER A 4 -68.98 -6.31 38.95
CA SER A 4 -69.95 -7.37 38.61
C SER A 4 -71.25 -6.77 38.03
N MET A 5 -71.82 -7.20 36.90
CA MET A 5 -71.76 -8.45 36.19
C MET A 5 -72.65 -8.27 34.96
N ARG A 6 -72.12 -8.63 33.79
CA ARG A 6 -72.70 -9.63 32.88
C ARG A 6 -74.24 -9.71 32.79
N SER A 7 -74.73 -9.50 31.57
CA SER A 7 -75.80 -10.34 30.98
C SER A 7 -75.62 -10.35 29.46
N ARG A 8 -75.00 -11.40 28.92
CA ARG A 8 -75.63 -12.56 28.23
C ARG A 8 -76.08 -12.18 26.80
N SER A 9 -75.33 -12.57 25.78
CA SER A 9 -75.16 -13.91 25.18
C SER A 9 -76.21 -14.25 24.12
N ARG A 10 -75.69 -14.86 23.04
CA ARG A 10 -76.36 -15.54 21.90
C ARG A 10 -76.75 -14.61 20.74
N GLY A 11 -76.41 -14.88 19.49
CA GLY A 11 -75.70 -16.02 18.89
C GLY A 11 -75.29 -15.67 17.45
N ARG A 12 -74.09 -16.12 17.04
CA ARG A 12 -73.88 -17.17 16.03
C ARG A 12 -74.28 -16.80 14.59
N LEU A 13 -73.27 -16.41 13.83
CA LEU A 13 -73.03 -16.72 12.41
C LEU A 13 -71.51 -16.59 12.21
N ALA A 14 -70.73 -17.65 12.51
CA ALA A 14 -70.32 -18.70 11.59
C ALA A 14 -69.36 -18.21 10.47
N ARG A 15 -68.06 -18.46 10.72
CA ARG A 15 -67.01 -18.93 9.78
C ARG A 15 -66.94 -18.31 8.37
N ALA A 16 -65.95 -17.46 8.16
CA ALA A 16 -64.97 -17.53 7.06
C ALA A 16 -63.86 -16.50 7.33
N LEU A 17 -62.65 -16.75 6.82
CA LEU A 17 -61.40 -15.99 7.02
C LEU A 17 -60.57 -16.40 8.25
N ALA A 18 -60.13 -17.65 8.24
CA ALA A 18 -58.87 -18.05 8.86
C ALA A 18 -57.86 -18.29 7.73
N GLY A 19 -56.75 -17.54 7.73
CA GLY A 19 -55.63 -17.79 6.83
C GLY A 19 -54.85 -16.53 6.45
N LEU A 20 -54.10 -15.95 7.41
CA LEU A 20 -52.87 -15.14 7.26
C LEU A 20 -52.68 -14.23 8.49
N ALA A 21 -52.29 -14.82 9.61
CA ALA A 21 -51.69 -14.10 10.73
C ALA A 21 -51.00 -15.12 11.65
N ALA A 22 -49.82 -15.58 11.25
CA ALA A 22 -48.91 -16.27 12.15
C ALA A 22 -47.67 -15.38 12.34
N THR A 23 -47.79 -14.49 13.33
CA THR A 23 -46.72 -14.08 14.26
C THR A 23 -45.37 -13.75 13.64
N SER A 24 -45.24 -12.52 13.17
CA SER A 24 -43.99 -11.78 13.24
C SER A 24 -43.64 -11.51 14.71
N THR A 25 -43.03 -12.48 15.38
CA THR A 25 -42.13 -12.16 16.49
C THR A 25 -40.99 -11.35 15.88
N LEU A 26 -41.01 -10.03 16.14
CA LEU A 26 -39.89 -9.13 15.89
C LEU A 26 -38.68 -9.66 16.67
N ALA A 27 -37.91 -10.56 16.06
CA ALA A 27 -36.49 -10.62 16.30
C ALA A 27 -35.98 -9.23 15.88
N LEU A 28 -35.43 -8.47 16.82
CA LEU A 28 -34.57 -7.33 16.50
C LEU A 28 -33.45 -7.89 15.62
N GLY A 29 -33.66 -7.83 14.31
CA GLY A 29 -32.78 -8.41 13.33
C GLY A 29 -31.41 -7.76 13.48
N VAL A 30 -30.41 -8.54 13.83
CA VAL A 30 -29.00 -8.11 13.82
C VAL A 30 -28.70 -7.55 12.43
N ARG A 31 -28.55 -6.22 12.30
CA ARG A 31 -28.22 -5.54 11.05
C ARG A 31 -26.72 -5.58 10.77
N GLY A 32 -26.31 -5.66 9.51
CA GLY A 32 -24.94 -5.38 9.09
C GLY A 32 -24.75 -3.88 8.83
N ASP A 33 -23.49 -3.42 8.84
CA ASP A 33 -23.15 -2.01 8.63
C ASP A 33 -21.86 -1.88 7.77
N THR A 34 -21.74 -0.76 7.05
CA THR A 34 -20.49 -0.25 6.48
C THR A 34 -19.94 0.84 7.39
N VAL A 35 -18.75 0.63 7.93
CA VAL A 35 -18.02 1.59 8.77
C VAL A 35 -16.99 2.33 7.92
N VAL A 36 -17.15 3.65 7.80
CA VAL A 36 -16.23 4.53 7.07
C VAL A 36 -15.31 5.23 8.07
N MET A 37 -14.01 5.04 7.92
CA MET A 37 -12.98 5.66 8.75
C MET A 37 -12.65 7.06 8.24
N LYS A 38 -12.15 7.95 9.12
CA LYS A 38 -11.76 9.34 8.77
C LYS A 38 -10.67 9.44 7.71
N ASN A 39 -9.91 8.38 7.48
CA ASN A 39 -8.90 8.29 6.43
C ASN A 39 -9.44 7.69 5.12
N GLY A 40 -10.75 7.40 5.04
CA GLY A 40 -11.41 6.84 3.86
C GLY A 40 -11.45 5.32 3.79
N VAL A 41 -10.76 4.58 4.67
CA VAL A 41 -10.86 3.10 4.70
C VAL A 41 -12.28 2.69 5.09
N THR A 42 -12.82 1.66 4.43
CA THR A 42 -14.17 1.15 4.71
C THR A 42 -14.13 -0.31 5.15
N TYR A 43 -14.86 -0.63 6.22
CA TYR A 43 -15.06 -2.00 6.70
C TYR A 43 -16.53 -2.38 6.63
N ARG A 44 -16.83 -3.54 6.03
CA ARG A 44 -18.18 -4.08 5.97
C ARG A 44 -18.37 -5.15 7.04
N THR A 45 -19.52 -5.17 7.69
CA THR A 45 -19.82 -6.10 8.78
C THR A 45 -21.09 -6.90 8.53
N ILE A 46 -21.15 -8.12 9.08
CA ILE A 46 -22.37 -8.93 9.09
C ILE A 46 -23.21 -8.70 10.35
N ALA A 47 -22.71 -7.94 11.31
CA ALA A 47 -23.38 -7.58 12.55
C ALA A 47 -23.05 -6.15 12.94
N ALA A 48 -23.91 -5.54 13.74
CA ALA A 48 -23.71 -4.18 14.22
C ALA A 48 -22.36 -4.10 14.97
N PRO A 49 -21.57 -3.04 14.75
CA PRO A 49 -20.31 -2.82 15.46
C PRO A 49 -20.49 -2.87 16.98
N ASP A 50 -19.66 -3.66 17.66
CA ASP A 50 -19.67 -3.75 19.13
C ASP A 50 -18.71 -2.73 19.73
N ARG A 51 -19.14 -2.06 20.81
CA ARG A 51 -18.42 -0.92 21.43
C ARG A 51 -18.01 -1.26 22.85
N ASP A 52 -16.71 -1.23 23.11
CA ASP A 52 -16.17 -1.31 24.47
C ASP A 52 -15.93 0.11 25.00
N ASN A 53 -16.76 0.53 25.96
CA ASN A 53 -16.65 1.78 26.71
C ASN A 53 -16.39 3.02 25.83
N ASN A 54 -17.08 3.11 24.67
CA ASN A 54 -16.91 4.17 23.65
C ASN A 54 -15.45 4.40 23.20
N THR A 55 -14.61 3.38 23.33
CA THR A 55 -13.18 3.49 23.05
C THR A 55 -12.80 2.61 21.86
N LEU A 56 -13.01 1.30 21.97
CA LEU A 56 -12.72 0.36 20.90
C LEU A 56 -14.00 0.00 20.17
N LEU A 57 -13.87 -0.21 18.86
CA LEU A 57 -14.94 -0.70 18.00
C LEU A 57 -14.51 -2.05 17.43
N TYR A 58 -15.31 -3.07 17.69
CA TYR A 58 -15.12 -4.43 17.20
C TYR A 58 -16.08 -4.68 16.03
N LEU A 59 -15.51 -5.02 14.89
CA LEU A 59 -16.22 -5.24 13.64
C LEU A 59 -16.09 -6.72 13.27
N TRP A 60 -17.17 -7.33 12.81
CA TRP A 60 -17.17 -8.73 12.37
C TRP A 60 -17.66 -8.82 10.93
N ASP A 61 -16.78 -9.23 10.02
CA ASP A 61 -17.09 -9.36 8.58
C ASP A 61 -17.57 -10.77 8.18
N GLY A 62 -17.63 -11.69 9.15
CA GLY A 62 -17.96 -13.10 8.93
C GLY A 62 -16.75 -14.02 8.87
N LEU A 63 -15.54 -13.49 8.65
CA LEU A 63 -14.27 -14.22 8.61
C LEU A 63 -13.38 -13.85 9.79
N LYS A 64 -13.28 -12.54 10.06
CA LYS A 64 -12.33 -11.94 11.00
C LYS A 64 -12.97 -10.84 11.84
N LYS A 65 -12.43 -10.72 13.06
CA LYS A 65 -12.70 -9.63 13.99
C LYS A 65 -11.72 -8.51 13.72
N ILE A 66 -12.21 -7.34 13.34
CA ILE A 66 -11.39 -6.14 13.09
C ILE A 66 -11.57 -5.20 14.28
N VAL A 67 -10.48 -4.73 14.85
CA VAL A 67 -10.48 -3.82 16.00
C VAL A 67 -9.87 -2.48 15.59
N VAL A 68 -10.66 -1.42 15.75
CA VAL A 68 -10.27 -0.05 15.46
C VAL A 68 -10.67 0.88 16.61
N ARG A 69 -10.14 2.11 16.60
CA ARG A 69 -10.53 3.15 17.56
C ARG A 69 -11.81 3.84 17.09
N ASP A 70 -12.83 3.91 17.97
CA ASP A 70 -14.12 4.56 17.65
C ASP A 70 -13.95 6.04 17.25
N SER A 71 -13.03 6.78 17.88
CA SER A 71 -12.76 8.19 17.53
C SER A 71 -12.17 8.40 16.12
N LYS A 72 -11.75 7.33 15.43
CA LYS A 72 -11.28 7.35 14.05
C LYS A 72 -12.37 7.01 13.04
N VAL A 73 -13.57 6.64 13.49
CA VAL A 73 -14.73 6.44 12.63
C VAL A 73 -15.30 7.81 12.22
N GLU A 74 -15.61 7.95 10.95
CA GLU A 74 -16.31 9.12 10.41
C GLU A 74 -17.82 8.90 10.47
N ARG A 75 -18.29 7.78 9.93
CA ARG A 75 -19.72 7.42 9.91
C ARG A 75 -19.93 5.91 9.79
N VAL A 76 -21.12 5.47 10.20
CA VAL A 76 -21.60 4.09 10.06
C VAL A 76 -22.90 4.11 9.24
N ILE A 77 -22.96 3.29 8.20
CA ILE A 77 -24.07 3.23 7.23
C ILE A 77 -24.69 1.84 7.31
N ALA A 78 -26.00 1.72 7.43
CA ALA A 78 -26.67 0.43 7.41
C ALA A 78 -26.43 -0.28 6.06
N ASP A 79 -25.86 -1.48 6.09
CA ASP A 79 -25.52 -2.25 4.90
C ASP A 79 -25.58 -3.75 5.19
N ASN A 80 -26.52 -4.45 4.54
CA ASN A 80 -26.70 -5.90 4.70
C ASN A 80 -26.03 -6.72 3.59
N SER A 81 -25.22 -6.11 2.71
CA SER A 81 -24.64 -6.76 1.53
C SER A 81 -23.86 -8.05 1.85
N LEU A 82 -23.12 -8.09 2.97
CA LEU A 82 -22.37 -9.29 3.36
C LEU A 82 -23.24 -10.44 3.91
N ARG A 83 -24.45 -10.13 4.39
CA ARG A 83 -25.39 -11.13 4.94
C ARG A 83 -26.25 -11.76 3.86
N THR A 84 -26.53 -11.01 2.81
CA THR A 84 -27.38 -11.42 1.69
C THR A 84 -26.64 -12.31 0.71
N GLY A 85 -27.36 -13.23 0.07
CA GLY A 85 -26.82 -14.08 -0.99
C GLY A 85 -27.21 -15.55 -0.85
N GLU A 86 -27.22 -16.25 -1.98
CA GLU A 86 -27.53 -17.68 -2.06
C GLU A 86 -26.39 -18.51 -1.45
N LYS A 87 -26.73 -19.57 -0.71
CA LYS A 87 -25.75 -20.48 -0.10
C LYS A 87 -26.09 -21.92 -0.45
N PHE A 88 -25.06 -22.75 -0.61
CA PHE A 88 -25.23 -24.19 -0.81
C PHE A 88 -24.56 -24.96 0.32
N SER A 89 -25.32 -25.83 0.95
CA SER A 89 -24.82 -26.80 1.93
C SER A 89 -24.44 -28.09 1.22
N LEU A 90 -23.23 -28.58 1.48
CA LEU A 90 -22.70 -29.78 0.86
C LEU A 90 -22.74 -30.95 1.85
N VAL A 91 -23.34 -32.07 1.44
CA VAL A 91 -23.32 -33.30 2.22
C VAL A 91 -21.97 -33.98 2.03
N GLN A 92 -21.13 -33.88 3.06
CA GLN A 92 -19.81 -34.52 3.10
C GLN A 92 -19.83 -35.69 4.10
N PRO A 93 -19.65 -36.94 3.65
CA PRO A 93 -19.49 -38.10 4.54
C PRO A 93 -18.43 -37.86 5.60
N MET A 94 -18.74 -38.21 6.85
CA MET A 94 -17.89 -38.01 8.03
C MET A 94 -17.33 -39.34 8.54
N THR A 95 -16.14 -39.28 9.13
CA THR A 95 -15.55 -40.39 9.89
C THR A 95 -15.43 -39.94 11.34
N VAL A 96 -16.51 -40.07 12.11
CA VAL A 96 -16.59 -39.45 13.44
C VAL A 96 -15.50 -39.98 14.38
N HIS A 97 -14.60 -39.10 14.81
CA HIS A 97 -13.69 -39.34 15.93
C HIS A 97 -14.00 -38.34 17.04
N THR A 98 -13.72 -38.70 18.30
CA THR A 98 -13.81 -37.76 19.42
C THR A 98 -12.62 -36.78 19.36
N GLY A 99 -12.91 -35.47 19.30
CA GLY A 99 -11.87 -34.43 19.26
C GLY A 99 -12.42 -33.05 19.56
N LEU A 100 -11.54 -32.14 19.98
CA LEU A 100 -11.82 -30.72 20.20
C LEU A 100 -10.87 -29.89 19.34
N MET A 101 -11.30 -28.68 18.96
CA MET A 101 -10.40 -27.70 18.32
C MET A 101 -9.12 -27.52 19.16
N PRO A 102 -7.95 -27.45 18.53
CA PRO A 102 -6.71 -27.17 19.24
C PRO A 102 -6.78 -25.79 19.89
N LYS A 103 -6.11 -25.62 21.04
CA LYS A 103 -5.99 -24.31 21.69
C LYS A 103 -4.99 -23.40 20.97
N GLU A 104 -3.96 -24.00 20.38
CA GLU A 104 -2.88 -23.28 19.70
C GLU A 104 -2.42 -24.07 18.47
N VAL A 105 -2.13 -23.33 17.39
CA VAL A 105 -1.66 -23.83 16.10
C VAL A 105 -0.49 -22.97 15.64
N VAL A 106 0.71 -23.55 15.66
CA VAL A 106 1.97 -22.86 15.29
C VAL A 106 2.27 -22.91 13.79
N GLY A 107 1.49 -23.68 13.04
CA GLY A 107 1.62 -23.80 11.59
C GLY A 107 0.60 -24.75 11.01
N VAL A 108 0.35 -24.64 9.70
CA VAL A 108 -0.52 -25.53 8.94
C VAL A 108 0.11 -25.87 7.60
N ALA A 109 -0.27 -27.00 7.03
CA ALA A 109 -0.03 -27.32 5.63
C ALA A 109 -1.29 -27.95 5.03
N ALA A 110 -1.65 -27.53 3.82
CA ALA A 110 -2.83 -28.01 3.14
C ALA A 110 -2.52 -28.29 1.67
N GLU A 111 -2.98 -29.41 1.16
CA GLU A 111 -3.02 -29.65 -0.29
C GLU A 111 -4.09 -28.73 -0.95
N PRO A 112 -4.00 -28.47 -2.27
CA PRO A 112 -5.07 -27.81 -2.99
C PRO A 112 -6.42 -28.53 -2.83
N TRP A 113 -7.52 -27.79 -2.95
CA TRP A 113 -8.86 -28.37 -2.96
C TRP A 113 -9.08 -29.20 -4.24
N ASP A 114 -9.63 -30.39 -4.08
CA ASP A 114 -10.08 -31.21 -5.22
C ASP A 114 -11.47 -30.78 -5.73
N GLU A 115 -11.91 -31.36 -6.85
CA GLU A 115 -13.23 -31.11 -7.45
C GLU A 115 -14.42 -31.54 -6.54
N LYS A 116 -14.16 -32.28 -5.46
CA LYS A 116 -15.14 -32.69 -4.44
C LYS A 116 -15.13 -31.75 -3.23
N GLY A 117 -14.30 -30.70 -3.26
CA GLY A 117 -14.15 -29.76 -2.16
C GLY A 117 -13.49 -30.43 -0.95
N ARG A 118 -12.62 -31.41 -1.17
CA ARG A 118 -11.82 -32.07 -0.14
C ARG A 118 -10.35 -31.75 -0.32
N ARG A 119 -9.60 -31.79 0.78
CA ARG A 119 -8.13 -31.67 0.77
C ARG A 119 -7.52 -32.37 1.96
N LYS A 120 -6.29 -32.82 1.83
CA LYS A 120 -5.49 -33.19 3.00
C LYS A 120 -5.03 -31.93 3.71
N PHE A 121 -5.07 -31.99 5.03
CA PHE A 121 -4.70 -30.91 5.91
C PHE A 121 -3.92 -31.47 7.09
N GLN A 122 -2.88 -30.77 7.50
CA GLN A 122 -2.19 -31.03 8.74
C GLN A 122 -1.91 -29.75 9.48
N PHE A 123 -1.93 -29.82 10.80
CA PHE A 123 -1.56 -28.70 11.65
C PHE A 123 -0.51 -29.12 12.67
N TYR A 124 0.26 -28.14 13.11
CA TYR A 124 1.28 -28.27 14.13
C TYR A 124 0.78 -27.56 15.39
N GLY A 125 0.59 -28.31 16.47
CA GLY A 125 0.31 -27.76 17.80
C GLY A 125 1.61 -27.55 18.57
N ARG A 126 1.56 -27.67 19.90
CA ARG A 126 2.77 -27.68 20.75
C ARG A 126 3.61 -28.96 20.65
N SER A 127 3.01 -30.05 20.15
CA SER A 127 3.72 -31.31 19.91
C SER A 127 4.55 -31.21 18.63
N ALA A 128 5.73 -31.85 18.62
CA ALA A 128 6.58 -31.93 17.44
C ALA A 128 5.95 -32.72 16.27
N LYS A 129 4.96 -33.59 16.54
CA LYS A 129 4.29 -34.38 15.50
C LYS A 129 3.08 -33.63 14.94
N PRO A 130 2.97 -33.47 13.61
CA PRO A 130 1.76 -32.92 13.01
C PRO A 130 0.57 -33.85 13.21
N ILE A 131 -0.62 -33.26 13.28
CA ILE A 131 -1.89 -33.98 13.25
C ILE A 131 -2.47 -33.80 11.85
N ALA A 132 -2.55 -34.90 11.11
CA ALA A 132 -3.12 -34.93 9.77
C ALA A 132 -4.59 -35.33 9.82
N MET A 133 -5.39 -34.71 8.94
CA MET A 133 -6.80 -35.00 8.73
C MET A 133 -7.19 -34.66 7.28
N GLU A 134 -8.38 -35.08 6.88
CA GLU A 134 -9.00 -34.57 5.65
C GLU A 134 -9.96 -33.44 6.01
N GLN A 135 -9.92 -32.35 5.25
CA GLN A 135 -10.90 -31.26 5.33
C GLN A 135 -11.88 -31.36 4.16
N ALA A 136 -13.12 -30.96 4.40
CA ALA A 136 -14.17 -30.92 3.39
C ALA A 136 -14.98 -29.63 3.49
N ILE A 137 -15.22 -28.99 2.34
CA ILE A 137 -16.12 -27.85 2.21
C ILE A 137 -17.55 -28.34 2.44
N ASN A 138 -18.23 -27.71 3.41
CA ASN A 138 -19.57 -28.07 3.82
C ASN A 138 -20.60 -26.96 3.58
N GLU A 139 -20.17 -25.72 3.34
CA GLU A 139 -21.04 -24.63 2.91
C GLU A 139 -20.27 -23.70 1.96
N ILE A 140 -20.87 -23.34 0.83
CA ILE A 140 -20.36 -22.30 -0.07
C ILE A 140 -21.34 -21.13 -0.09
N GLY A 141 -20.83 -19.94 0.22
CA GLY A 141 -21.55 -18.67 0.11
C GLY A 141 -20.78 -17.68 -0.78
N PRO A 142 -21.37 -16.50 -1.08
CA PRO A 142 -20.76 -15.57 -2.02
C PRO A 142 -19.53 -14.84 -1.45
N ASN A 143 -19.50 -14.64 -0.13
CA ASN A 143 -18.40 -13.97 0.56
C ASN A 143 -17.54 -14.92 1.41
N VAL A 144 -18.12 -16.03 1.87
CA VAL A 144 -17.51 -16.96 2.81
C VAL A 144 -17.74 -18.40 2.36
N VAL A 145 -16.69 -19.20 2.41
CA VAL A 145 -16.73 -20.67 2.29
C VAL A 145 -16.40 -21.27 3.65
N ARG A 146 -17.20 -22.25 4.09
CA ARG A 146 -16.97 -22.97 5.35
C ARG A 146 -16.57 -24.40 5.07
N PHE A 147 -15.60 -24.86 5.84
CA PHE A 147 -15.07 -26.20 5.76
C PHE A 147 -14.85 -26.77 7.15
N ARG A 148 -14.78 -28.10 7.21
CA ARG A 148 -14.56 -28.84 8.46
C ARG A 148 -13.66 -30.04 8.26
N GLY A 149 -13.03 -30.49 9.33
CA GLY A 149 -12.39 -31.81 9.36
C GLY A 149 -13.45 -32.89 9.17
N VAL A 150 -13.14 -33.90 8.34
CA VAL A 150 -13.98 -35.08 8.12
C VAL A 150 -14.09 -35.92 9.39
N ASP A 151 -13.07 -35.86 10.24
CA ASP A 151 -13.03 -36.39 11.60
C ASP A 151 -13.95 -35.65 12.59
N GLY A 152 -14.27 -34.39 12.29
CA GLY A 152 -15.38 -33.63 12.86
C GLY A 152 -15.00 -32.48 13.79
N PHE A 153 -13.76 -32.39 14.27
CA PHE A 153 -13.40 -31.38 15.27
C PHE A 153 -12.90 -30.07 14.68
N TRP A 154 -12.21 -30.10 13.53
CA TRP A 154 -11.73 -28.87 12.88
C TRP A 154 -12.88 -28.11 12.24
N LYS A 155 -13.00 -26.80 12.52
CA LYS A 155 -13.96 -25.91 11.87
C LYS A 155 -13.21 -24.71 11.33
N GLY A 156 -13.33 -24.45 10.03
CA GLY A 156 -12.66 -23.35 9.37
C GLY A 156 -13.56 -22.58 8.43
N GLN A 157 -13.12 -21.39 8.09
CA GLN A 157 -13.76 -20.53 7.10
C GLN A 157 -12.70 -19.71 6.38
N VAL A 158 -12.98 -19.43 5.10
CA VAL A 158 -12.11 -18.64 4.23
C VAL A 158 -12.98 -17.75 3.35
N ALA A 159 -12.43 -16.63 2.89
CA ALA A 159 -13.08 -15.83 1.87
C ALA A 159 -13.34 -16.67 0.62
N THR A 160 -14.45 -16.44 -0.08
CA THR A 160 -14.77 -17.18 -1.31
C THR A 160 -13.65 -17.08 -2.36
N ARG A 161 -12.95 -15.94 -2.42
CA ARG A 161 -11.75 -15.74 -3.26
C ARG A 161 -10.55 -16.62 -2.89
N GLY A 162 -10.51 -17.16 -1.67
CA GLY A 162 -9.44 -18.04 -1.20
C GLY A 162 -9.62 -19.51 -1.61
N VAL A 163 -10.71 -19.84 -2.32
CA VAL A 163 -10.91 -21.15 -2.95
C VAL A 163 -10.81 -20.96 -4.47
N PRO A 164 -10.04 -21.79 -5.19
CA PRO A 164 -9.95 -21.69 -6.64
C PRO A 164 -11.32 -21.71 -7.30
N ARG A 165 -11.49 -20.84 -8.30
CA ARG A 165 -12.80 -20.58 -8.92
C ARG A 165 -13.33 -21.82 -9.61
N GLU A 166 -12.47 -22.59 -10.27
CA GLU A 166 -12.82 -23.86 -10.91
C GLU A 166 -13.35 -24.91 -9.94
N VAL A 167 -12.86 -24.94 -8.70
CA VAL A 167 -13.32 -25.86 -7.66
C VAL A 167 -14.74 -25.50 -7.23
N LEU A 168 -15.00 -24.21 -6.98
CA LEU A 168 -16.33 -23.74 -6.60
C LEU A 168 -17.35 -23.96 -7.73
N LEU A 169 -16.99 -23.69 -8.98
CA LEU A 169 -17.83 -23.97 -10.15
C LEU A 169 -18.13 -25.48 -10.27
N SER A 170 -17.13 -26.34 -10.09
CA SER A 170 -17.31 -27.80 -10.10
C SER A 170 -18.26 -28.30 -9.01
N LEU A 171 -18.23 -27.68 -7.83
CA LEU A 171 -19.17 -27.98 -6.75
C LEU A 171 -20.59 -27.50 -7.05
N LEU A 172 -20.73 -26.29 -7.61
CA LEU A 172 -22.02 -25.72 -7.99
C LEU A 172 -22.68 -26.51 -9.14
N HIS A 173 -21.90 -27.06 -10.07
CA HIS A 173 -22.44 -27.90 -11.16
C HIS A 173 -22.98 -29.26 -10.69
N LYS A 174 -22.78 -29.66 -9.42
CA LYS A 174 -23.34 -30.90 -8.88
C LYS A 174 -24.79 -30.78 -8.43
N VAL A 175 -25.38 -29.59 -8.51
CA VAL A 175 -26.82 -29.44 -8.33
C VAL A 175 -27.59 -30.28 -9.35
N GLU A 176 -28.84 -30.61 -9.04
CA GLU A 176 -29.68 -31.40 -9.92
C GLU A 176 -29.93 -30.67 -11.25
N GLN A 177 -29.30 -31.13 -12.32
CA GLN A 177 -29.30 -30.43 -13.61
C GLN A 177 -30.68 -30.39 -14.30
N GLY A 178 -31.54 -31.38 -14.01
CA GLY A 178 -32.93 -31.41 -14.46
C GLY A 178 -33.88 -30.52 -13.66
N ASN A 179 -33.39 -29.85 -12.61
CA ASN A 179 -34.19 -29.02 -11.73
C ASN A 179 -33.90 -27.53 -11.97
N GLN A 180 -34.84 -26.85 -12.63
CA GLN A 180 -34.73 -25.43 -12.95
C GLN A 180 -34.42 -24.56 -11.71
N ASN A 181 -35.11 -24.80 -10.59
CA ASN A 181 -34.96 -23.98 -9.39
C ASN A 181 -33.54 -24.06 -8.81
N GLU A 182 -32.94 -25.25 -8.82
CA GLU A 182 -31.58 -25.45 -8.31
C GLU A 182 -30.54 -24.74 -9.18
N ARG A 183 -30.72 -24.74 -10.50
CA ARG A 183 -29.83 -23.99 -11.41
C ARG A 183 -30.04 -22.47 -11.32
N GLU A 184 -31.27 -21.99 -11.13
CA GLU A 184 -31.52 -20.56 -10.83
C GLU A 184 -30.80 -20.10 -9.56
N ARG A 185 -30.71 -20.97 -8.53
CA ARG A 185 -29.93 -20.69 -7.31
C ARG A 185 -28.44 -20.51 -7.63
N VAL A 186 -27.89 -21.31 -8.54
CA VAL A 186 -26.48 -21.18 -8.97
C VAL A 186 -26.24 -19.83 -9.63
N VAL A 187 -27.14 -19.37 -10.50
CA VAL A 187 -27.06 -18.03 -11.10
C VAL A 187 -27.09 -16.94 -10.02
N ARG A 188 -28.00 -17.01 -9.05
CA ARG A 188 -28.06 -16.05 -7.92
C ARG A 188 -26.80 -16.06 -7.06
N TYR A 189 -26.18 -17.22 -6.85
CA TYR A 189 -24.90 -17.32 -6.18
C TYR A 189 -23.80 -16.59 -6.95
N MET A 190 -23.68 -16.87 -8.25
CA MET A 190 -22.66 -16.24 -9.11
C MET A 190 -22.84 -14.71 -9.12
N MET A 191 -24.08 -14.22 -9.21
CA MET A 191 -24.38 -12.79 -9.10
C MET A 191 -23.94 -12.20 -7.75
N GLY A 192 -24.24 -12.89 -6.64
CA GLY A 192 -23.83 -12.46 -5.31
C GLY A 192 -22.31 -12.47 -5.11
N ALA A 193 -21.59 -13.34 -5.81
CA ALA A 193 -20.13 -13.45 -5.77
C ALA A 193 -19.43 -12.45 -6.73
N GLY A 194 -20.19 -11.67 -7.51
CA GLY A 194 -19.66 -10.77 -8.54
C GLY A 194 -19.14 -11.49 -9.79
N TRP A 195 -19.58 -12.73 -10.02
CA TRP A 195 -19.18 -13.59 -11.15
C TRP A 195 -20.14 -13.41 -12.32
N TYR A 196 -20.28 -12.17 -12.80
CA TYR A 196 -21.34 -11.79 -13.73
C TYR A 196 -21.22 -12.49 -15.10
N ALA A 197 -20.01 -12.70 -15.61
CA ALA A 197 -19.80 -13.39 -16.89
C ALA A 197 -20.27 -14.86 -16.85
N GLU A 198 -19.98 -15.55 -15.75
CA GLU A 198 -20.39 -16.92 -15.48
C GLU A 198 -21.90 -16.98 -15.21
N ALA A 199 -22.42 -16.04 -14.43
CA ALA A 199 -23.86 -15.92 -14.18
C ALA A 199 -24.65 -15.77 -15.49
N ARG A 200 -24.15 -14.93 -16.41
CA ARG A 200 -24.75 -14.75 -17.74
C ARG A 200 -24.71 -16.04 -18.55
N THR A 201 -23.53 -16.67 -18.62
CA THR A 201 -23.35 -17.92 -19.37
C THR A 201 -24.25 -19.04 -18.84
N GLU A 202 -24.39 -19.16 -17.52
CA GLU A 202 -25.24 -20.19 -16.90
C GLU A 202 -26.73 -19.88 -17.07
N LEU A 203 -27.12 -18.60 -17.01
CA LEU A 203 -28.50 -18.18 -17.28
C LEU A 203 -28.90 -18.44 -18.74
N ASP A 204 -28.02 -18.17 -19.70
CA ASP A 204 -28.28 -18.43 -21.12
C ASP A 204 -28.46 -19.94 -21.41
N LYS A 205 -27.64 -20.79 -20.77
CA LYS A 205 -27.82 -22.25 -20.83
C LYS A 205 -29.14 -22.68 -20.19
N LEU A 206 -29.49 -22.11 -19.04
CA LEU A 206 -30.73 -22.43 -18.34
C LEU A 206 -31.97 -22.14 -19.20
N ILE A 207 -32.00 -21.00 -19.88
CA ILE A 207 -33.08 -20.64 -20.82
C ILE A 207 -33.18 -21.66 -21.96
N LYS A 208 -32.03 -22.12 -22.47
CA LYS A 208 -31.98 -23.12 -23.55
C LYS A 208 -32.47 -24.50 -23.11
N ASP A 209 -32.11 -24.92 -21.91
CA ASP A 209 -32.41 -26.26 -21.40
C ASP A 209 -33.85 -26.38 -20.87
N PHE A 210 -34.48 -25.26 -20.48
CA PHE A 210 -35.88 -25.18 -20.03
C PHE A 210 -36.69 -24.17 -20.86
N PRO A 211 -36.96 -24.48 -22.16
CA PRO A 211 -37.68 -23.57 -23.04
C PRO A 211 -39.19 -23.48 -22.73
N GLU A 212 -39.74 -24.48 -22.02
CA GLU A 212 -41.14 -24.57 -21.67
C GLU A 212 -41.41 -23.85 -20.33
N GLY A 213 -41.94 -22.62 -20.37
CA GLY A 213 -42.34 -21.87 -19.16
C GLY A 213 -42.22 -20.34 -19.30
N ASP A 214 -42.47 -19.64 -18.19
CA ASP A 214 -42.27 -18.19 -18.05
C ASP A 214 -40.81 -17.80 -17.76
N LEU A 215 -39.91 -18.78 -17.72
CA LEU A 215 -38.50 -18.61 -17.39
C LEU A 215 -37.82 -17.61 -18.34
N ALA A 216 -38.05 -17.70 -19.64
CA ALA A 216 -37.42 -16.79 -20.60
C ALA A 216 -37.78 -15.32 -20.31
N GLU A 217 -39.03 -15.05 -19.92
CA GLU A 217 -39.51 -13.72 -19.56
C GLU A 217 -38.95 -13.26 -18.21
N ARG A 218 -38.98 -14.12 -17.18
CA ARG A 218 -38.38 -13.82 -15.87
C ARG A 218 -36.86 -13.63 -15.93
N ALA A 219 -36.18 -14.43 -16.75
CA ALA A 219 -34.75 -14.40 -16.95
C ALA A 219 -34.28 -13.16 -17.71
N ALA A 220 -35.14 -12.54 -18.54
CA ALA A 220 -34.81 -11.29 -19.23
C ALA A 220 -34.43 -10.18 -18.24
N ASN A 221 -35.19 -10.02 -17.15
CA ASN A 221 -34.89 -9.04 -16.09
C ASN A 221 -33.57 -9.37 -15.35
N ALA A 222 -33.35 -10.65 -15.04
CA ALA A 222 -32.12 -11.09 -14.38
C ALA A 222 -30.89 -10.87 -15.29
N ARG A 223 -31.02 -11.19 -16.58
CA ARG A 223 -29.99 -10.97 -17.60
C ARG A 223 -29.65 -9.49 -17.70
N GLN A 224 -30.66 -8.61 -17.76
CA GLN A 224 -30.45 -7.18 -17.80
C GLN A 224 -29.73 -6.69 -16.54
N PHE A 225 -30.12 -7.15 -15.35
CA PHE A 225 -29.42 -6.83 -14.11
C PHE A 225 -27.96 -7.29 -14.13
N ILE A 226 -27.65 -8.50 -14.60
CA ILE A 226 -26.29 -9.03 -14.69
C ILE A 226 -25.43 -8.12 -15.58
N ILE A 227 -25.95 -7.71 -16.73
CA ILE A 227 -25.25 -6.82 -17.67
C ILE A 227 -24.98 -5.46 -17.03
N GLN A 228 -25.96 -4.88 -16.33
CA GLN A 228 -25.75 -3.60 -15.63
C GLN A 228 -24.73 -3.70 -14.50
N ALA A 229 -24.77 -4.79 -13.73
CA ALA A 229 -23.83 -5.01 -12.64
C ALA A 229 -22.40 -5.24 -13.15
N GLU A 230 -22.24 -6.01 -14.22
CA GLU A 230 -20.95 -6.20 -14.92
C GLU A 230 -20.41 -4.88 -15.47
N ALA A 231 -21.27 -4.06 -16.10
CA ALA A 231 -20.89 -2.76 -16.61
C ALA A 231 -20.47 -1.81 -15.47
N THR A 232 -21.18 -1.82 -14.34
CA THR A 232 -20.83 -1.04 -13.14
C THR A 232 -19.48 -1.46 -12.58
N GLN A 233 -19.21 -2.77 -12.50
CA GLN A 233 -17.91 -3.28 -12.06
C GLN A 233 -16.78 -2.86 -13.00
N ARG A 234 -16.96 -3.04 -14.33
CA ARG A 234 -15.99 -2.58 -15.33
C ARG A 234 -15.74 -1.08 -15.23
N ARG A 235 -16.79 -0.27 -14.96
CA ARG A 235 -16.65 1.17 -14.79
C ARG A 235 -15.81 1.53 -13.57
N SER A 236 -15.97 0.82 -12.46
CA SER A 236 -15.11 0.96 -11.28
C SER A 236 -13.65 0.55 -11.57
N ASP A 237 -13.45 -0.51 -12.36
CA ASP A 237 -12.10 -0.95 -12.77
C ASP A 237 -11.38 0.10 -13.64
N VAL A 238 -12.09 0.92 -14.43
CA VAL A 238 -11.51 2.08 -15.13
C VAL A 238 -10.85 3.04 -14.13
N ASP A 239 -11.50 3.34 -13.01
CA ASP A 239 -10.94 4.25 -12.00
C ASP A 239 -9.75 3.64 -11.26
N VAL A 240 -9.77 2.31 -11.07
CA VAL A 240 -8.61 1.56 -10.54
C VAL A 240 -7.43 1.66 -11.50
N PHE A 241 -7.62 1.41 -12.79
CA PHE A 241 -6.56 1.50 -13.80
C PHE A 241 -5.99 2.92 -13.91
N ARG A 242 -6.83 3.96 -13.85
CA ARG A 242 -6.36 5.35 -13.86
C ARG A 242 -5.54 5.69 -12.62
N ARG A 243 -5.97 5.26 -11.42
CA ARG A 243 -5.19 5.41 -10.18
C ARG A 243 -3.86 4.67 -10.27
N ALA A 244 -3.86 3.49 -10.88
CA ALA A 244 -2.69 2.65 -11.15
C ALA A 244 -1.80 3.16 -12.30
N LYS A 245 -2.13 4.30 -12.93
CA LYS A 245 -1.43 4.90 -14.09
C LYS A 245 -1.42 4.04 -15.36
N ARG A 246 -2.40 3.14 -15.48
CA ARG A 246 -2.65 2.29 -16.65
C ARG A 246 -3.66 2.95 -17.59
N PHE A 247 -3.27 4.08 -18.16
CA PHE A 247 -4.16 4.91 -18.96
C PHE A 247 -4.60 4.23 -20.26
N LYS A 248 -3.73 3.42 -20.88
CA LYS A 248 -4.10 2.68 -22.08
C LYS A 248 -5.14 1.61 -21.75
N ALA A 249 -4.91 0.82 -20.70
CA ALA A 249 -5.89 -0.17 -20.25
C ALA A 249 -7.25 0.45 -19.86
N ALA A 250 -7.23 1.63 -19.23
CA ALA A 250 -8.45 2.37 -18.91
C ALA A 250 -9.22 2.80 -20.18
N ALA A 251 -8.52 3.37 -21.17
CA ALA A 251 -9.12 3.78 -22.44
C ALA A 251 -9.66 2.58 -23.25
N ASP A 252 -8.92 1.46 -23.26
CA ASP A 252 -9.37 0.24 -23.95
C ASP A 252 -10.61 -0.37 -23.27
N LEU A 253 -10.69 -0.31 -21.93
CA LEU A 253 -11.87 -0.76 -21.19
C LEU A 253 -13.09 0.13 -21.47
N LEU A 254 -12.91 1.47 -21.54
CA LEU A 254 -13.98 2.42 -21.87
C LEU A 254 -14.61 2.18 -23.25
N LYS A 255 -13.86 1.63 -24.21
CA LYS A 255 -14.39 1.27 -25.54
C LYS A 255 -15.36 0.10 -25.51
N THR A 256 -15.37 -0.71 -24.44
CA THR A 256 -16.23 -1.91 -24.33
C THR A 256 -17.66 -1.62 -23.85
N PHE A 257 -18.03 -0.34 -23.73
CA PHE A 257 -19.33 0.13 -23.26
C PHE A 257 -20.29 0.54 -24.40
N ASP A 258 -20.04 0.08 -25.63
CA ASP A 258 -20.86 0.36 -26.81
C ASP A 258 -22.05 -0.60 -26.99
N ASP A 259 -22.09 -1.69 -26.20
CA ASP A 259 -23.17 -2.67 -26.19
C ASP A 259 -24.53 -2.02 -25.85
N PRO A 260 -25.53 -2.09 -26.75
CA PRO A 260 -26.86 -1.49 -26.56
C PRO A 260 -27.63 -2.04 -25.36
N GLU A 261 -27.25 -3.19 -24.81
CA GLU A 261 -27.88 -3.76 -23.61
C GLU A 261 -27.41 -3.07 -22.32
N ILE A 262 -26.29 -2.34 -22.35
CA ILE A 262 -25.80 -1.55 -21.21
C ILE A 262 -26.68 -0.30 -21.01
N GLY A 263 -26.91 0.08 -19.76
CA GLY A 263 -27.77 1.20 -19.40
C GLY A 263 -27.23 2.51 -19.94
N THR A 264 -28.13 3.35 -20.46
CA THR A 264 -27.78 4.60 -21.14
C THR A 264 -26.91 5.52 -20.28
N ASP A 265 -27.15 5.58 -18.97
CA ASP A 265 -26.37 6.41 -18.05
C ASP A 265 -24.88 6.02 -18.03
N ILE A 266 -24.59 4.72 -17.90
CA ILE A 266 -23.21 4.21 -17.90
C ILE A 266 -22.56 4.43 -19.27
N GLN A 267 -23.31 4.21 -20.36
CA GLN A 267 -22.81 4.46 -21.71
C GLN A 267 -22.47 5.95 -21.92
N VAL A 268 -23.33 6.86 -21.47
CA VAL A 268 -23.11 8.30 -21.56
C VAL A 268 -21.88 8.70 -20.74
N GLU A 269 -21.76 8.21 -19.51
CA GLU A 269 -20.59 8.46 -18.67
C GLU A 269 -19.29 7.97 -19.33
N ALA A 270 -19.29 6.74 -19.84
CA ALA A 270 -18.13 6.16 -20.52
C ALA A 270 -17.76 6.94 -21.79
N ARG A 271 -18.75 7.35 -22.60
CA ARG A 271 -18.54 8.18 -23.80
C ARG A 271 -18.03 9.58 -23.46
N GLU A 272 -18.55 10.22 -22.41
CA GLU A 272 -18.06 11.50 -21.94
C GLU A 272 -16.60 11.40 -21.49
N GLN A 273 -16.26 10.35 -20.74
CA GLN A 273 -14.90 10.12 -20.28
C GLN A 273 -13.94 9.85 -21.45
N LEU A 274 -14.35 9.00 -22.40
CA LEU A 274 -13.58 8.73 -23.61
C LEU A 274 -13.37 10.00 -24.44
N ARG A 275 -14.42 10.82 -24.62
CA ARG A 275 -14.31 12.11 -25.32
C ARG A 275 -13.32 13.04 -24.63
N ARG A 276 -13.37 13.14 -23.30
CA ARG A 276 -12.39 13.95 -22.53
C ARG A 276 -10.96 13.45 -22.74
N GLU A 277 -10.75 12.13 -22.78
CA GLU A 277 -9.43 11.54 -23.06
C GLU A 277 -8.96 11.81 -24.50
N GLU A 278 -9.87 11.75 -25.48
CA GLU A 278 -9.57 12.06 -26.87
C GLU A 278 -9.24 13.54 -27.09
N ASP A 279 -10.03 14.45 -26.53
CA ASP A 279 -9.78 15.88 -26.57
C ASP A 279 -8.44 16.20 -25.90
N GLN A 280 -8.17 15.57 -24.76
CA GLN A 280 -6.90 15.74 -24.07
C GLN A 280 -5.71 15.21 -24.89
N ARG A 281 -5.86 14.06 -25.56
CA ARG A 281 -4.83 13.51 -26.46
C ARG A 281 -4.61 14.42 -27.66
N ARG A 282 -5.65 15.04 -28.22
CA ARG A 282 -5.53 16.04 -29.29
C ARG A 282 -4.73 17.26 -28.82
N ASP A 283 -5.00 17.75 -27.61
CA ASP A 283 -4.24 18.86 -27.02
C ASP A 283 -2.76 18.50 -26.83
N ASP A 284 -2.46 17.28 -26.37
CA ASP A 284 -1.07 16.81 -26.22
C ASP A 284 -0.36 16.71 -27.57
N GLN A 285 -1.05 16.20 -28.61
CA GLN A 285 -0.52 16.14 -29.97
C GLN A 285 -0.30 17.54 -30.58
N ALA A 286 -1.19 18.49 -30.27
CA ALA A 286 -1.02 19.89 -30.65
C ALA A 286 0.22 20.47 -29.96
N ALA A 287 0.42 20.22 -28.66
CA ALA A 287 1.61 20.66 -27.93
C ALA A 287 2.91 20.10 -28.53
N VAL A 288 2.94 18.82 -28.92
CA VAL A 288 4.08 18.22 -29.64
C VAL A 288 4.35 18.95 -30.97
N SER A 289 3.30 19.21 -31.74
CA SER A 289 3.40 19.88 -33.04
C SER A 289 3.86 21.33 -32.89
N ASP A 290 3.43 22.02 -31.84
CA ASP A 290 3.81 23.39 -31.54
C ASP A 290 5.25 23.49 -31.08
N LEU A 291 5.72 22.53 -30.26
CA LEU A 291 7.12 22.47 -29.85
C LEU A 291 8.04 22.20 -31.06
N ARG A 292 7.63 21.34 -32.00
CA ARG A 292 8.36 21.14 -33.27
C ARG A 292 8.38 22.39 -34.14
N ARG A 293 7.25 23.10 -34.25
CA ARG A 293 7.19 24.39 -34.97
C ARG A 293 8.04 25.47 -34.31
N LEU A 294 8.16 25.46 -32.99
CA LEU A 294 9.07 26.33 -32.26
C LEU A 294 10.53 25.97 -32.59
N GLU A 295 10.88 24.69 -32.51
CA GLU A 295 12.22 24.17 -32.82
C GLU A 295 12.71 24.60 -34.23
N LEU A 296 11.84 24.52 -35.24
CA LEU A 296 12.17 24.90 -36.62
C LEU A 296 12.40 26.41 -36.83
N ARG A 297 11.91 27.26 -35.92
CA ARG A 297 12.06 28.72 -35.99
C ARG A 297 13.28 29.23 -35.21
N LEU A 298 13.96 28.35 -34.46
CA LEU A 298 15.16 28.71 -33.71
C LEU A 298 16.33 29.03 -34.65
N ALA A 299 17.20 29.93 -34.21
CA ALA A 299 18.48 30.14 -34.88
C ALA A 299 19.31 28.85 -34.90
N PRO A 300 20.09 28.56 -35.96
CA PRO A 300 20.85 27.30 -36.09
C PRO A 300 21.78 26.99 -34.90
N SER A 301 22.39 28.01 -34.30
CA SER A 301 23.25 27.88 -33.12
C SER A 301 22.46 27.43 -31.89
N VAL A 302 21.29 28.02 -31.65
CA VAL A 302 20.39 27.66 -30.54
C VAL A 302 19.83 26.26 -30.74
N HIS A 303 19.40 25.93 -31.97
CA HIS A 303 18.92 24.60 -32.31
C HIS A 303 19.97 23.52 -32.01
N ALA A 304 21.20 23.72 -32.49
CA ALA A 304 22.30 22.77 -32.27
C ALA A 304 22.59 22.54 -30.78
N ALA A 305 22.55 23.59 -29.96
CA ALA A 305 22.79 23.50 -28.52
C ALA A 305 21.65 22.77 -27.77
N TRP A 306 20.39 22.93 -28.20
CA TRP A 306 19.22 22.43 -27.47
C TRP A 306 18.62 21.14 -28.02
N LYS A 307 19.00 20.70 -29.22
CA LYS A 307 18.41 19.54 -29.91
C LYS A 307 18.25 18.29 -29.04
N GLY A 308 19.27 17.94 -28.24
CA GLY A 308 19.23 16.76 -27.36
C GLY A 308 18.18 16.89 -26.25
N ARG A 309 18.11 18.05 -25.60
CA ARG A 309 17.16 18.35 -24.51
C ARG A 309 15.73 18.47 -25.04
N ILE A 310 15.55 19.07 -26.21
CA ILE A 310 14.25 19.14 -26.91
C ILE A 310 13.76 17.72 -27.23
N ALA A 311 14.64 16.84 -27.73
CA ALA A 311 14.29 15.45 -28.02
C ALA A 311 13.85 14.69 -26.75
N GLU A 312 14.49 14.95 -25.60
CA GLU A 312 14.07 14.38 -24.30
C GLU A 312 12.64 14.82 -23.94
N VAL A 313 12.32 16.10 -24.06
CA VAL A 313 10.97 16.63 -23.78
C VAL A 313 9.93 16.08 -24.76
N GLN A 314 10.27 16.01 -26.05
CA GLN A 314 9.38 15.44 -27.07
C GLN A 314 9.10 13.96 -26.82
N LYS A 315 10.11 13.19 -26.39
CA LYS A 315 9.93 11.80 -25.97
C LYS A 315 9.03 11.70 -24.74
N ALA A 316 9.23 12.56 -23.73
CA ALA A 316 8.38 12.60 -22.55
C ALA A 316 6.91 12.91 -22.88
N LEU A 317 6.65 13.83 -23.83
CA LEU A 317 5.31 14.12 -24.32
C LEU A 317 4.66 12.91 -25.02
N ALA A 318 5.44 12.08 -25.69
CA ALA A 318 4.94 10.87 -26.34
C ALA A 318 4.67 9.73 -25.34
N ASP A 319 5.60 9.50 -24.41
CA ASP A 319 5.60 8.33 -23.52
C ASP A 319 4.78 8.56 -22.24
N ALA A 320 4.78 9.79 -21.71
CA ALA A 320 4.10 10.20 -20.48
C ALA A 320 3.46 11.60 -20.59
N PRO A 321 2.49 11.79 -21.51
CA PRO A 321 1.88 13.09 -21.78
C PRO A 321 1.24 13.73 -20.54
N ASP A 322 0.69 12.93 -19.63
CA ASP A 322 0.12 13.37 -18.37
C ASP A 322 1.12 14.18 -17.53
N VAL A 323 2.35 13.67 -17.40
CA VAL A 323 3.41 14.34 -16.63
C VAL A 323 4.00 15.52 -17.41
N ALA A 324 4.26 15.32 -18.70
CA ALA A 324 4.88 16.36 -19.53
C ALA A 324 3.98 17.61 -19.62
N ARG A 325 2.66 17.43 -19.69
CA ARG A 325 1.68 18.51 -19.72
C ARG A 325 1.76 19.42 -18.49
N ASP A 326 1.85 18.84 -17.30
CA ASP A 326 1.94 19.60 -16.05
C ASP A 326 3.26 20.39 -15.97
N ARG A 327 4.36 19.77 -16.40
CA ARG A 327 5.68 20.43 -16.40
C ARG A 327 5.81 21.52 -17.46
N LEU A 328 5.06 21.42 -18.57
CA LEU A 328 5.01 22.44 -19.64
C LEU A 328 3.94 23.52 -19.41
N ALA A 329 3.29 23.54 -18.24
CA ALA A 329 2.23 24.50 -17.95
C ALA A 329 2.67 25.97 -18.09
N ALA A 330 3.91 26.31 -17.71
CA ALA A 330 4.45 27.66 -17.84
C ALA A 330 4.46 28.15 -19.30
N TRP A 331 5.00 27.33 -20.20
CA TRP A 331 5.03 27.61 -21.63
C TRP A 331 3.62 27.70 -22.23
N ARG A 332 2.72 26.79 -21.86
CA ARG A 332 1.33 26.81 -22.33
C ARG A 332 0.59 28.09 -21.94
N ARG A 333 0.79 28.59 -20.72
CA ARG A 333 0.21 29.87 -20.25
C ARG A 333 0.78 31.05 -21.01
N ALA A 334 2.11 31.16 -21.09
CA ALA A 334 2.77 32.27 -21.78
C ALA A 334 2.38 32.36 -23.27
N ARG A 335 2.20 31.21 -23.93
CA ARG A 335 1.75 31.16 -25.32
C ARG A 335 0.32 31.68 -25.52
N ALA A 336 -0.54 31.57 -24.50
CA ALA A 336 -1.93 32.01 -24.58
C ALA A 336 -2.11 33.51 -24.30
N GLU A 337 -1.26 34.10 -23.46
CA GLU A 337 -1.47 35.47 -22.93
C GLU A 337 -0.89 36.59 -23.80
N SER A 338 0.19 36.36 -24.56
CA SER A 338 0.74 37.16 -25.68
C SER A 338 2.22 36.79 -25.89
N SER A 339 2.69 36.72 -27.14
CA SER A 339 3.92 36.01 -27.55
C SER A 339 5.22 36.55 -26.91
N PRO A 340 5.88 35.77 -26.03
CA PRO A 340 7.32 35.90 -25.81
C PRO A 340 8.06 35.58 -27.11
N THR A 341 9.30 36.06 -27.26
CA THR A 341 10.18 35.64 -28.35
C THR A 341 10.29 34.12 -28.42
N ASP A 342 10.61 33.55 -29.58
CA ASP A 342 10.73 32.09 -29.73
C ASP A 342 11.74 31.48 -28.73
N GLU A 343 12.83 32.20 -28.45
CA GLU A 343 13.80 31.82 -27.42
C GLU A 343 13.21 31.83 -26.00
N ALA A 344 12.40 32.83 -25.65
CA ALA A 344 11.74 32.89 -24.34
C ALA A 344 10.68 31.80 -24.17
N GLN A 345 9.96 31.46 -25.24
CA GLN A 345 9.04 30.32 -25.23
C GLN A 345 9.78 29.00 -25.02
N LEU A 346 10.92 28.81 -25.70
CA LEU A 346 11.76 27.64 -25.51
C LEU A 346 12.30 27.59 -24.07
N ALA A 347 12.79 28.70 -23.54
CA ALA A 347 13.30 28.80 -22.18
C ALA A 347 12.24 28.38 -21.15
N LEU A 348 11.00 28.88 -21.26
CA LEU A 348 9.89 28.52 -20.36
C LEU A 348 9.52 27.04 -20.47
N ALA A 349 9.51 26.49 -21.68
CA ALA A 349 9.23 25.07 -21.90
C ALA A 349 10.31 24.20 -21.26
N MET A 350 11.58 24.51 -21.53
CA MET A 350 12.72 23.72 -21.07
C MET A 350 12.95 23.84 -19.56
N SER A 351 12.88 25.04 -18.99
CA SER A 351 13.05 25.26 -17.55
C SER A 351 11.89 24.71 -16.73
N GLY A 352 10.64 24.94 -17.18
CA GLY A 352 9.46 24.35 -16.55
C GLY A 352 9.48 22.83 -16.55
N PHE A 353 10.00 22.21 -17.64
CA PHE A 353 10.12 20.77 -17.73
C PHE A 353 11.01 20.15 -16.63
N VAL A 354 12.15 20.79 -16.30
CA VAL A 354 13.12 20.24 -15.35
C VAL A 354 12.94 20.73 -13.92
N ALA A 355 12.48 21.97 -13.73
CA ALA A 355 12.39 22.60 -12.41
C ALA A 355 10.94 22.83 -11.94
N GLY A 356 9.95 22.59 -12.80
CA GLY A 356 8.53 22.77 -12.50
C GLY A 356 8.02 24.19 -12.75
N LEU A 357 6.69 24.36 -12.66
CA LEU A 357 5.98 25.60 -13.00
C LEU A 357 6.54 26.84 -12.28
N ASP A 358 6.73 26.78 -10.96
CA ASP A 358 7.14 27.94 -10.15
C ASP A 358 8.63 28.29 -10.27
N ALA A 359 9.39 27.51 -11.05
CA ALA A 359 10.80 27.74 -11.31
C ALA A 359 11.10 27.91 -12.82
N ALA A 360 10.05 28.01 -13.65
CA ALA A 360 10.21 28.29 -15.06
C ALA A 360 10.72 29.72 -15.27
N VAL A 361 11.71 29.87 -16.16
CA VAL A 361 12.38 31.12 -16.47
C VAL A 361 12.30 31.42 -17.98
N PRO A 362 12.18 32.70 -18.39
CA PRO A 362 12.04 33.08 -19.79
C PRO A 362 13.38 33.32 -20.51
N HIS A 363 14.52 33.01 -19.89
CA HIS A 363 15.85 33.25 -20.47
C HIS A 363 16.59 31.93 -20.73
N LEU A 364 17.11 31.74 -21.95
CA LEU A 364 17.78 30.50 -22.36
C LEU A 364 19.03 30.20 -21.54
N VAL A 365 19.79 31.23 -21.15
CA VAL A 365 21.01 31.06 -20.34
C VAL A 365 20.67 30.49 -18.96
N GLU A 366 19.60 30.99 -18.32
CA GLU A 366 19.15 30.48 -17.03
C GLU A 366 18.55 29.07 -17.16
N ALA A 367 17.81 28.81 -18.24
CA ALA A 367 17.30 27.47 -18.53
C ALA A 367 18.44 26.48 -18.75
N ASP A 368 19.53 26.87 -19.42
CA ASP A 368 20.72 26.04 -19.62
C ASP A 368 21.36 25.64 -18.29
N VAL A 369 21.50 26.59 -17.36
CA VAL A 369 22.02 26.34 -16.00
C VAL A 369 21.21 25.26 -15.28
N LEU A 370 19.87 25.30 -15.36
CA LEU A 370 19.01 24.29 -14.73
C LEU A 370 19.21 22.89 -15.31
N TRP A 371 19.36 22.78 -16.62
CA TRP A 371 19.61 21.49 -17.29
C TRP A 371 21.01 20.97 -16.99
N THR A 372 22.03 21.82 -17.08
CA THR A 372 23.42 21.46 -16.75
C THR A 372 23.51 21.01 -15.29
N ALA A 373 22.88 21.73 -14.36
CA ALA A 373 22.83 21.35 -12.95
C ALA A 373 22.13 19.99 -12.74
N ARG A 374 21.01 19.74 -13.43
CA ARG A 374 20.31 18.45 -13.36
C ARG A 374 21.23 17.30 -13.79
N ASP A 375 21.96 17.49 -14.88
CA ASP A 375 22.84 16.46 -15.44
C ASP A 375 24.08 16.21 -14.56
N LEU A 376 24.64 17.27 -13.97
CA LEU A 376 25.70 17.19 -12.95
C LEU A 376 25.22 16.47 -11.68
N ILE A 377 24.06 16.85 -11.14
CA ILE A 377 23.44 16.17 -9.98
C ILE A 377 23.22 14.69 -10.29
N ALA A 378 22.65 14.36 -11.45
CA ALA A 378 22.43 12.97 -11.84
C ALA A 378 23.77 12.20 -11.95
N SER A 379 24.84 12.85 -12.38
CA SER A 379 26.17 12.26 -12.46
C SER A 379 26.80 12.07 -11.08
N TYR A 380 26.61 13.03 -10.15
CA TYR A 380 27.02 12.89 -8.75
C TYR A 380 26.38 11.66 -8.11
N LEU A 381 25.05 11.49 -8.30
CA LEU A 381 24.29 10.39 -7.71
C LEU A 381 24.67 9.01 -8.28
N ARG A 382 25.24 8.96 -9.49
CA ARG A 382 25.74 7.73 -10.12
C ARG A 382 27.20 7.43 -9.79
N SER A 383 27.99 8.42 -9.38
CA SER A 383 29.43 8.26 -9.20
C SER A 383 29.74 7.47 -7.93
N GLY A 384 30.48 6.37 -8.08
CA GLY A 384 31.13 5.66 -6.98
C GLY A 384 32.48 6.25 -6.57
N ASP A 385 33.07 7.11 -7.40
CA ASP A 385 34.38 7.71 -7.15
C ASP A 385 34.27 9.07 -6.43
N ASP A 386 35.02 9.23 -5.36
CA ASP A 386 35.04 10.43 -4.53
C ASP A 386 35.64 11.62 -5.27
N ALA A 387 36.73 11.42 -6.03
CA ALA A 387 37.40 12.50 -6.76
C ALA A 387 36.49 13.08 -7.87
N ALA A 388 35.78 12.22 -8.60
CA ALA A 388 34.77 12.65 -9.55
C ALA A 388 33.63 13.43 -8.88
N ARG A 389 33.21 13.04 -7.67
CA ARG A 389 32.16 13.77 -6.93
C ARG A 389 32.63 15.15 -6.49
N GLU A 390 33.89 15.30 -6.07
CA GLU A 390 34.49 16.60 -5.78
C GLU A 390 34.51 17.54 -6.99
N ALA A 391 34.91 17.03 -8.15
CA ALA A 391 34.91 17.80 -9.39
C ALA A 391 33.50 18.28 -9.77
N ILE A 392 32.50 17.39 -9.66
CA ILE A 392 31.11 17.73 -9.95
C ILE A 392 30.56 18.80 -9.00
N LEU A 393 30.94 18.76 -7.71
CA LEU A 393 30.55 19.80 -6.75
C LEU A 393 31.15 21.16 -7.11
N ALA A 394 32.43 21.19 -7.51
CA ALA A 394 33.07 22.42 -8.00
C ALA A 394 32.39 22.96 -9.25
N ASP A 395 32.03 22.09 -10.20
CA ASP A 395 31.30 22.48 -11.41
C ASP A 395 29.91 23.05 -11.07
N LEU A 396 29.19 22.45 -10.12
CA LEU A 396 27.89 22.95 -9.64
C LEU A 396 28.02 24.33 -8.99
N ASP A 397 29.09 24.57 -8.21
CA ASP A 397 29.34 25.86 -7.57
C ASP A 397 29.76 26.95 -8.57
N ALA A 398 30.38 26.57 -9.69
CA ALA A 398 30.77 27.48 -10.76
C ALA A 398 29.61 27.92 -11.67
N LEU A 399 28.44 27.27 -11.58
CA LEU A 399 27.27 27.65 -12.38
C LEU A 399 26.71 29.02 -11.97
N ASN A 400 26.23 29.78 -12.96
CA ASN A 400 25.56 31.06 -12.76
C ASN A 400 24.10 30.87 -12.27
N TRP A 401 23.94 30.40 -11.04
CA TRP A 401 22.64 30.22 -10.42
C TRP A 401 21.86 31.53 -10.27
N PRO A 402 20.52 31.51 -10.37
CA PRO A 402 19.71 32.65 -9.96
C PRO A 402 20.01 33.05 -8.51
N PRO A 403 20.27 34.33 -8.21
CA PRO A 403 20.70 34.76 -6.89
C PRO A 403 19.61 34.53 -5.84
N GLY A 404 20.03 34.10 -4.64
CA GLY A 404 19.19 34.07 -3.46
C GLY A 404 19.00 35.45 -2.82
N PRO A 405 18.19 35.54 -1.77
CA PRO A 405 18.02 36.79 -1.02
C PRO A 405 19.34 37.20 -0.34
N PRO A 406 19.55 38.51 -0.06
CA PRO A 406 20.82 39.00 0.50
C PRO A 406 21.25 38.33 1.80
N GLU A 407 20.29 37.96 2.65
CA GLU A 407 20.53 37.26 3.92
C GLU A 407 20.93 35.79 3.77
N ALA A 408 20.68 35.18 2.60
CA ALA A 408 21.04 33.79 2.30
C ALA A 408 21.28 33.62 0.77
N PRO A 409 22.41 34.09 0.23
CA PRO A 409 22.66 34.13 -1.22
C PRO A 409 22.59 32.76 -1.90
N ASN A 410 22.99 31.71 -1.17
CA ASN A 410 23.02 30.32 -1.65
C ASN A 410 21.70 29.56 -1.44
N LEU A 411 20.66 30.21 -0.90
CA LEU A 411 19.39 29.55 -0.63
C LEU A 411 18.71 29.10 -1.93
N ARG A 412 18.65 30.01 -2.92
CA ARG A 412 17.90 29.78 -4.16
C ARG A 412 18.47 28.63 -4.98
N ARG A 413 19.79 28.47 -5.02
CA ARG A 413 20.45 27.36 -5.73
C ARG A 413 20.08 25.99 -5.13
N LEU A 414 19.98 25.88 -3.80
CA LEU A 414 19.55 24.65 -3.14
C LEU A 414 18.06 24.37 -3.32
N GLU A 415 17.20 25.39 -3.28
CA GLU A 415 15.77 25.25 -3.62
C GLU A 415 15.58 24.68 -5.02
N LEU A 416 16.32 25.23 -6.00
CA LEU A 416 16.26 24.78 -7.39
C LEU A 416 16.81 23.36 -7.53
N ALA A 417 17.98 23.07 -6.95
CA ALA A 417 18.56 21.73 -6.98
C ALA A 417 17.63 20.68 -6.34
N GLN A 418 16.95 20.99 -5.24
CA GLN A 418 15.92 20.12 -4.65
C GLN A 418 14.77 19.85 -5.62
N LYS A 419 14.30 20.86 -6.36
CA LYS A 419 13.25 20.68 -7.38
C LYS A 419 13.75 19.81 -8.54
N LEU A 420 14.98 20.03 -9.01
CA LEU A 420 15.62 19.21 -10.04
C LEU A 420 15.70 17.74 -9.60
N CYS A 421 16.15 17.47 -8.37
CA CYS A 421 16.19 16.12 -7.79
C CYS A 421 14.80 15.46 -7.79
N ARG A 422 13.75 16.18 -7.42
CA ARG A 422 12.37 15.65 -7.38
C ARG A 422 11.84 15.29 -8.77
N LEU A 423 12.18 16.07 -9.80
CA LEU A 423 11.60 15.96 -11.14
C LEU A 423 12.45 15.15 -12.13
N MET A 424 13.75 14.98 -11.88
CA MET A 424 14.58 14.14 -12.74
C MET A 424 14.10 12.67 -12.74
N PRO A 425 14.30 11.93 -13.83
CA PRO A 425 14.15 10.47 -13.82
C PRO A 425 15.08 9.83 -12.77
N PRO A 426 14.79 8.57 -12.35
CA PRO A 426 15.70 7.82 -11.49
C PRO A 426 17.13 7.82 -12.06
N PRO A 427 18.16 8.12 -11.25
CA PRO A 427 19.54 8.26 -11.73
C PRO A 427 20.15 6.94 -12.21
N LEU A 428 19.77 5.80 -11.62
CA LEU A 428 20.21 4.48 -12.04
C LEU A 428 19.23 3.89 -13.06
N ARG A 429 19.77 3.11 -14.00
CA ARG A 429 18.95 2.37 -14.97
C ARG A 429 18.54 1.03 -14.38
N GLY A 430 17.33 0.56 -14.69
CA GLY A 430 16.93 -0.83 -14.43
C GLY A 430 17.83 -1.83 -15.16
N PRO A 431 17.82 -3.12 -14.78
CA PRO A 431 18.35 -4.20 -15.61
C PRO A 431 17.86 -4.04 -17.06
N SER A 432 18.73 -4.35 -18.02
CA SER A 432 18.39 -4.22 -19.43
C SER A 432 17.21 -5.14 -19.77
N GLY A 433 16.05 -4.56 -20.09
CA GLY A 433 14.92 -5.30 -20.64
C GLY A 433 13.73 -5.50 -19.71
N ASP A 434 13.67 -4.92 -18.51
CA ASP A 434 12.53 -5.05 -17.57
C ASP A 434 11.17 -4.88 -18.27
N PRO A 435 10.47 -5.99 -18.62
CA PRO A 435 9.14 -5.90 -19.16
C PRO A 435 8.24 -5.51 -18.00
N ALA A 436 7.52 -4.40 -18.13
CA ALA A 436 6.51 -4.03 -17.14
C ALA A 436 5.57 -5.22 -16.86
N GLY A 437 5.47 -5.64 -15.60
CA GLY A 437 4.69 -6.82 -15.18
C GLY A 437 5.49 -8.09 -14.87
N GLU A 438 6.78 -8.14 -15.21
CA GLU A 438 7.69 -9.23 -14.83
C GLU A 438 8.64 -8.80 -13.71
N ALA A 439 9.11 -9.77 -12.93
CA ALA A 439 10.06 -9.53 -11.85
C ALA A 439 11.50 -9.66 -12.36
N ALA A 440 12.35 -8.74 -11.94
CA ALA A 440 13.77 -8.72 -12.28
C ALA A 440 14.63 -8.76 -11.02
N GLU A 441 15.68 -9.59 -11.04
CA GLU A 441 16.69 -9.64 -9.98
C GLU A 441 17.64 -8.46 -10.09
N VAL A 442 17.90 -7.80 -8.96
CA VAL A 442 18.89 -6.74 -8.83
C VAL A 442 19.84 -7.12 -7.71
N ARG A 443 21.14 -7.00 -7.98
CA ARG A 443 22.20 -7.16 -6.98
C ARG A 443 22.77 -5.81 -6.62
N VAL A 444 22.94 -5.61 -5.32
CA VAL A 444 23.45 -4.40 -4.70
C VAL A 444 24.71 -4.77 -3.94
N ASP A 445 25.85 -4.34 -4.48
CA ASP A 445 27.12 -4.41 -3.77
C ASP A 445 27.16 -3.30 -2.70
N ALA A 446 27.73 -3.62 -1.55
CA ALA A 446 27.94 -2.68 -0.46
C ALA A 446 29.30 -2.94 0.18
N ASP A 447 30.04 -1.87 0.51
CA ASP A 447 31.42 -1.97 0.98
C ASP A 447 31.52 -2.58 2.40
N ASP A 448 30.54 -2.27 3.27
CA ASP A 448 30.56 -2.60 4.71
C ASP A 448 29.49 -3.63 5.14
N SER A 449 28.74 -4.21 4.19
CA SER A 449 27.68 -5.17 4.47
C SER A 449 27.62 -6.27 3.41
N ILE A 450 27.01 -7.41 3.75
CA ILE A 450 26.85 -8.51 2.80
C ILE A 450 26.08 -8.00 1.56
N PRO A 451 26.60 -8.22 0.32
CA PRO A 451 25.87 -7.88 -0.89
C PRO A 451 24.45 -8.42 -0.84
N THR A 452 23.49 -7.58 -1.23
CA THR A 452 22.07 -7.90 -1.17
C THR A 452 21.53 -8.16 -2.56
N ALA A 453 20.71 -9.19 -2.71
CA ALA A 453 19.89 -9.40 -3.91
C ALA A 453 18.42 -9.12 -3.58
N TYR A 454 17.68 -8.55 -4.53
CA TYR A 454 16.24 -8.40 -4.41
C TYR A 454 15.55 -8.57 -5.76
N LEU A 455 14.31 -9.03 -5.75
CA LEU A 455 13.45 -9.00 -6.93
C LEU A 455 12.63 -7.71 -6.93
N ALA A 456 12.49 -7.09 -8.09
CA ALA A 456 11.57 -5.98 -8.30
C ALA A 456 10.57 -6.28 -9.41
N GLN A 457 9.30 -6.00 -9.18
CA GLN A 457 8.28 -6.04 -10.22
C GLN A 457 7.68 -4.65 -10.42
N LEU A 458 7.74 -4.17 -11.67
CA LEU A 458 7.16 -2.89 -12.05
C LEU A 458 5.70 -3.06 -12.46
N PRO A 459 4.82 -2.08 -12.15
CA PRO A 459 3.43 -2.14 -12.57
C PRO A 459 3.31 -2.07 -14.11
N PRO A 460 2.24 -2.61 -14.71
CA PRO A 460 1.98 -2.43 -16.14
C PRO A 460 1.95 -0.96 -16.54
N GLU A 461 2.41 -0.65 -17.76
CA GLU A 461 2.51 0.74 -18.27
C GLU A 461 3.42 1.65 -17.40
N TYR A 462 4.38 1.08 -16.68
CA TYR A 462 5.37 1.83 -15.92
C TYR A 462 6.11 2.86 -16.79
N GLN A 463 6.25 4.09 -16.28
CA GLN A 463 7.03 5.16 -16.89
C GLN A 463 7.88 5.90 -15.86
N PRO A 464 9.20 6.10 -16.10
CA PRO A 464 10.12 6.64 -15.08
C PRO A 464 9.90 8.12 -14.74
N LEU A 465 9.05 8.84 -15.50
CA LEU A 465 8.67 10.21 -15.21
C LEU A 465 7.46 10.32 -14.27
N ARG A 466 6.68 9.24 -14.11
CA ARG A 466 5.57 9.16 -13.16
C ARG A 466 6.09 8.80 -11.77
N SER A 467 5.23 8.85 -10.76
CA SER A 467 5.56 8.48 -9.39
C SER A 467 4.62 7.36 -8.93
N TYR A 468 5.20 6.29 -8.39
CA TYR A 468 4.50 5.06 -8.01
C TYR A 468 4.68 4.75 -6.53
N PRO A 469 3.63 4.31 -5.81
CA PRO A 469 3.82 3.72 -4.51
C PRO A 469 4.61 2.40 -4.62
N ALA A 470 5.24 1.98 -3.53
CA ALA A 470 5.96 0.72 -3.47
C ALA A 470 5.61 -0.06 -2.20
N VAL A 471 5.71 -1.37 -2.25
CA VAL A 471 5.65 -2.22 -1.07
C VAL A 471 6.83 -3.20 -1.08
N VAL A 472 7.54 -3.22 0.04
CA VAL A 472 8.55 -4.23 0.34
C VAL A 472 7.82 -5.44 0.92
N VAL A 473 7.95 -6.60 0.27
CA VAL A 473 7.29 -7.84 0.68
C VAL A 473 8.34 -8.83 1.19
N LEU A 474 8.25 -9.18 2.47
CA LEU A 474 9.17 -10.10 3.13
C LEU A 474 8.59 -11.51 3.13
N HIS A 475 9.30 -12.44 2.50
CA HIS A 475 8.88 -13.83 2.32
C HIS A 475 8.79 -14.61 3.63
N SER A 476 8.12 -15.76 3.63
CA SER A 476 7.93 -16.59 4.85
C SER A 476 9.14 -17.48 5.18
N GLY A 477 10.15 -17.50 4.30
CA GLY A 477 11.36 -18.34 4.40
C GLY A 477 11.63 -19.19 3.16
N ASP A 478 10.72 -19.11 2.19
CA ASP A 478 10.66 -19.79 0.90
C ASP A 478 11.27 -18.99 -0.27
N GLY A 479 11.75 -17.78 0.00
CA GLY A 479 12.50 -16.95 -0.96
C GLY A 479 11.66 -15.83 -1.61
N PRO A 480 12.32 -14.84 -2.24
CA PRO A 480 11.66 -13.66 -2.78
C PRO A 480 10.69 -13.98 -3.93
N GLU A 481 10.90 -15.05 -4.70
CA GLU A 481 10.02 -15.46 -5.80
C GLU A 481 8.62 -15.80 -5.32
N ALA A 482 8.51 -16.48 -4.18
CA ALA A 482 7.23 -16.84 -3.58
C ALA A 482 6.46 -15.61 -3.10
N ALA A 483 7.17 -14.64 -2.48
CA ALA A 483 6.59 -13.36 -2.10
C ALA A 483 6.10 -12.56 -3.32
N ILE A 484 6.88 -12.50 -4.40
CA ILE A 484 6.42 -11.88 -5.65
C ILE A 484 5.19 -12.60 -6.19
N ALA A 485 5.21 -13.93 -6.27
CA ALA A 485 4.09 -14.72 -6.80
C ALA A 485 2.78 -14.46 -6.04
N ALA A 486 2.83 -14.33 -4.71
CA ALA A 486 1.66 -14.07 -3.89
C ALA A 486 1.10 -12.63 -4.07
N TRP A 487 1.97 -11.63 -4.26
CA TRP A 487 1.58 -10.21 -4.25
C TRP A 487 1.40 -9.58 -5.64
N ARG A 488 1.90 -10.23 -6.71
CA ARG A 488 2.03 -9.64 -8.05
C ARG A 488 0.74 -9.12 -8.65
N ASP A 489 -0.35 -9.86 -8.55
CA ASP A 489 -1.58 -9.55 -9.26
C ASP A 489 -2.24 -8.30 -8.69
N GLU A 490 -2.31 -8.21 -7.35
CA GLU A 490 -2.91 -7.07 -6.68
C GLU A 490 -2.03 -5.82 -6.80
N ALA A 491 -0.71 -5.97 -6.76
CA ALA A 491 0.22 -4.88 -7.00
C ALA A 491 0.12 -4.32 -8.43
N ALA A 492 0.08 -5.19 -9.43
CA ALA A 492 -0.08 -4.82 -10.84
C ALA A 492 -1.46 -4.18 -11.12
N ARG A 493 -2.50 -4.64 -10.43
CA ARG A 493 -3.84 -4.04 -10.51
C ARG A 493 -3.86 -2.61 -9.97
N ARG A 494 -3.15 -2.34 -8.86
CA ARG A 494 -3.18 -1.05 -8.15
C ARG A 494 -2.03 -0.11 -8.47
N GLY A 495 -1.08 -0.53 -9.30
CA GLY A 495 0.04 0.30 -9.76
C GLY A 495 1.15 0.46 -8.73
N TYR A 496 1.43 -0.57 -7.93
CA TYR A 496 2.54 -0.57 -6.97
C TYR A 496 3.78 -1.22 -7.56
N VAL A 497 4.95 -0.70 -7.21
CA VAL A 497 6.24 -1.40 -7.38
C VAL A 497 6.39 -2.41 -6.24
N LEU A 498 6.65 -3.67 -6.57
CA LEU A 498 7.02 -4.68 -5.57
C LEU A 498 8.53 -4.75 -5.42
N ILE A 499 8.99 -4.89 -4.19
CA ILE A 499 10.40 -5.10 -3.83
C ILE A 499 10.44 -6.30 -2.88
N ALA A 500 11.09 -7.39 -3.27
CA ALA A 500 11.22 -8.60 -2.46
C ALA A 500 12.71 -8.88 -2.21
N PRO A 501 13.29 -8.43 -1.09
CA PRO A 501 14.69 -8.70 -0.76
C PRO A 501 14.90 -10.16 -0.37
N GLU A 502 16.02 -10.73 -0.79
CA GLU A 502 16.58 -11.94 -0.17
C GLU A 502 17.38 -11.50 1.05
N TYR A 503 16.91 -11.90 2.23
CA TYR A 503 17.50 -11.50 3.50
C TYR A 503 18.17 -12.68 4.24
N ARG A 504 18.16 -13.90 3.68
CA ARG A 504 18.81 -15.05 4.31
C ARG A 504 20.31 -15.03 4.01
N ALA A 505 21.11 -14.89 5.06
CA ALA A 505 22.57 -15.02 4.96
C ALA A 505 23.05 -16.47 4.74
N THR A 506 22.17 -17.48 4.85
CA THR A 506 22.54 -18.90 4.72
C THR A 506 21.41 -19.69 4.07
N GLU A 507 21.71 -20.41 3.00
CA GLU A 507 20.75 -21.29 2.34
C GLU A 507 20.18 -22.33 3.33
N GLY A 508 18.86 -22.54 3.29
CA GLY A 508 18.19 -23.60 4.05
C GLY A 508 17.64 -23.23 5.43
N THR A 509 17.87 -22.01 5.94
CA THR A 509 17.22 -21.54 7.19
C THR A 509 15.99 -20.69 6.88
N SER A 510 14.80 -21.09 7.37
CA SER A 510 13.57 -20.28 7.29
C SER A 510 13.40 -19.29 8.45
N GLU A 511 14.29 -19.34 9.45
CA GLU A 511 14.19 -18.53 10.66
C GLU A 511 14.82 -17.14 10.49
N TYR A 512 14.07 -16.11 10.87
CA TYR A 512 14.56 -14.74 11.00
C TYR A 512 15.39 -14.57 12.29
N ARG A 513 16.63 -14.09 12.19
CA ARG A 513 17.59 -14.06 13.31
C ARG A 513 17.77 -12.70 13.98
N TYR A 514 17.19 -11.65 13.42
CA TYR A 514 17.26 -10.26 13.88
C TYR A 514 18.66 -9.64 13.73
N THR A 515 19.44 -10.08 12.74
CA THR A 515 20.82 -9.61 12.54
C THR A 515 20.88 -8.26 11.82
N PRO A 516 21.97 -7.49 12.00
CA PRO A 516 22.21 -6.29 11.21
C PRO A 516 22.20 -6.54 9.69
N ASP A 517 22.70 -7.68 9.22
CA ASP A 517 22.73 -8.01 7.79
C ASP A 517 21.32 -8.23 7.21
N GLU A 518 20.42 -8.87 7.97
CA GLU A 518 19.01 -9.03 7.56
C GLU A 518 18.32 -7.66 7.43
N HIS A 519 18.60 -6.71 8.34
CA HIS A 519 18.12 -5.32 8.24
C HIS A 519 18.71 -4.60 7.04
N ALA A 520 20.03 -4.73 6.85
CA ALA A 520 20.75 -4.13 5.73
C ALA A 520 20.18 -4.59 4.38
N ALA A 521 19.77 -5.86 4.25
CA ALA A 521 19.13 -6.36 3.03
C ALA A 521 17.88 -5.55 2.64
N VAL A 522 17.03 -5.20 3.62
CA VAL A 522 15.84 -4.38 3.34
C VAL A 522 16.23 -2.94 3.04
N GLU A 523 17.11 -2.34 3.84
CA GLU A 523 17.52 -0.95 3.67
C GLU A 523 18.20 -0.72 2.32
N LEU A 524 19.14 -1.59 1.94
CA LEU A 524 19.88 -1.50 0.68
C LEU A 524 18.95 -1.72 -0.52
N ALA A 525 18.04 -2.69 -0.46
CA ALA A 525 17.03 -2.89 -1.51
C ALA A 525 16.15 -1.66 -1.70
N VAL A 526 15.65 -1.05 -0.61
CA VAL A 526 14.84 0.19 -0.69
C VAL A 526 15.65 1.37 -1.23
N ARG A 527 16.88 1.56 -0.75
CA ARG A 527 17.76 2.65 -1.18
C ARG A 527 18.11 2.52 -2.67
N ASP A 528 18.43 1.31 -3.14
CA ASP A 528 18.71 1.05 -4.55
C ASP A 528 17.46 1.21 -5.42
N ALA A 529 16.33 0.61 -5.02
CA ALA A 529 15.08 0.69 -5.76
C ALA A 529 14.62 2.14 -5.95
N ARG A 530 14.79 3.01 -4.95
CA ARG A 530 14.47 4.45 -5.06
C ARG A 530 15.37 5.21 -6.04
N LYS A 531 16.60 4.73 -6.25
CA LYS A 531 17.55 5.29 -7.23
C LYS A 531 17.34 4.73 -8.64
N ARG A 532 16.73 3.56 -8.76
CA ARG A 532 16.54 2.81 -10.02
C ARG A 532 15.15 2.97 -10.62
N TYR A 533 14.13 3.11 -9.76
CA TYR A 533 12.73 3.17 -10.13
C TYR A 533 12.06 4.44 -9.60
N ALA A 534 10.95 4.83 -10.23
CA ALA A 534 10.25 6.08 -9.97
C ALA A 534 9.27 5.95 -8.80
N ILE A 535 9.83 5.71 -7.62
CA ILE A 535 9.10 5.45 -6.38
C ILE A 535 8.76 6.77 -5.66
N ASP A 536 7.50 6.91 -5.23
CA ASP A 536 7.05 7.89 -4.24
C ASP A 536 7.61 7.48 -2.87
N ALA A 537 8.64 8.18 -2.39
CA ALA A 537 9.32 7.85 -1.14
C ALA A 537 8.39 7.94 0.09
N ASP A 538 7.31 8.72 0.01
CA ASP A 538 6.32 8.84 1.09
C ASP A 538 5.19 7.81 0.99
N ARG A 539 5.24 6.91 0.00
CA ARG A 539 4.32 5.77 -0.18
C ARG A 539 5.07 4.46 -0.39
N VAL A 540 6.14 4.27 0.38
CA VAL A 540 6.81 2.97 0.53
C VAL A 540 6.24 2.27 1.75
N PHE A 541 5.73 1.06 1.60
CA PHE A 541 5.18 0.26 2.69
C PHE A 541 6.04 -0.97 2.94
N LEU A 542 5.92 -1.56 4.13
CA LEU A 542 6.56 -2.82 4.48
C LEU A 542 5.48 -3.84 4.83
N ALA A 543 5.53 -5.01 4.22
CA ALA A 543 4.64 -6.12 4.52
C ALA A 543 5.42 -7.42 4.65
N GLY A 544 4.95 -8.33 5.50
CA GLY A 544 5.57 -9.64 5.62
C GLY A 544 4.63 -10.67 6.23
N GLN A 545 4.87 -11.93 5.86
CA GLN A 545 4.11 -13.10 6.30
C GLN A 545 5.02 -14.02 7.14
N LEU A 546 4.50 -14.58 8.24
CA LEU A 546 5.22 -15.52 9.11
C LEU A 546 6.60 -14.98 9.55
N ALA A 547 7.71 -15.60 9.13
CA ALA A 547 9.06 -15.12 9.42
C ALA A 547 9.30 -13.70 8.87
N GLY A 548 8.84 -13.43 7.65
CA GLY A 548 8.81 -12.09 7.08
C GLY A 548 7.89 -11.14 7.85
N GLY A 549 6.84 -11.64 8.51
CA GLY A 549 5.98 -10.86 9.42
C GLY A 549 6.72 -10.43 10.69
N ASN A 550 7.51 -11.33 11.29
CA ASN A 550 8.39 -10.99 12.43
C ASN A 550 9.38 -9.89 12.03
N MET A 551 10.01 -10.07 10.87
CA MET A 551 10.97 -9.12 10.31
C MET A 551 10.32 -7.78 9.95
N ALA A 552 9.11 -7.78 9.36
CA ALA A 552 8.38 -6.56 9.03
C ALA A 552 8.13 -5.70 10.28
N TRP A 553 7.72 -6.34 11.39
CA TRP A 553 7.53 -5.63 12.65
C TRP A 553 8.85 -5.04 13.18
N ASP A 554 9.91 -5.83 13.15
CA ASP A 554 11.22 -5.43 13.68
C ASP A 554 11.90 -4.34 12.84
N VAL A 555 12.07 -4.55 11.53
CA VAL A 555 12.68 -3.59 10.59
C VAL A 555 11.85 -2.31 10.52
N GLY A 556 10.53 -2.41 10.49
CA GLY A 556 9.66 -1.24 10.52
C GLY A 556 9.93 -0.33 11.72
N LEU A 557 10.12 -0.93 12.91
CA LEU A 557 10.50 -0.21 14.12
C LEU A 557 11.99 0.18 14.14
N GLY A 558 12.88 -0.58 13.53
CA GLY A 558 14.30 -0.20 13.38
C GLY A 558 14.43 1.12 12.60
N HIS A 559 13.60 1.29 11.56
CA HIS A 559 13.68 2.36 10.56
C HIS A 559 12.30 3.01 10.30
N PRO A 560 11.68 3.64 11.31
CA PRO A 560 10.30 4.14 11.22
C PRO A 560 10.13 5.31 10.25
N ASP A 561 11.23 5.90 9.79
CA ASP A 561 11.26 6.97 8.80
C ASP A 561 11.35 6.46 7.35
N LEU A 562 11.45 5.15 7.10
CA LEU A 562 11.49 4.61 5.72
C LEU A 562 10.09 4.35 5.15
N PHE A 563 9.12 4.04 6.02
CA PHE A 563 7.83 3.47 5.59
C PHE A 563 6.64 4.37 5.95
N ALA A 564 5.63 4.36 5.07
CA ALA A 564 4.32 4.97 5.29
C ALA A 564 3.40 4.12 6.19
N GLY A 565 3.76 2.85 6.41
CA GLY A 565 3.06 1.92 7.27
C GLY A 565 3.61 0.50 7.15
N VAL A 566 3.33 -0.33 8.16
CA VAL A 566 3.76 -1.73 8.23
C VAL A 566 2.56 -2.66 8.33
N ALA A 567 2.51 -3.69 7.50
CA ALA A 567 1.53 -4.78 7.57
C ALA A 567 2.21 -6.07 8.03
N VAL A 568 1.83 -6.54 9.22
CA VAL A 568 2.36 -7.76 9.82
C VAL A 568 1.31 -8.85 9.74
N ILE A 569 1.59 -9.91 8.96
CA ILE A 569 0.69 -11.04 8.76
C ILE A 569 1.30 -12.27 9.45
N SER A 570 0.64 -12.77 10.47
CA SER A 570 1.13 -13.88 11.30
C SER A 570 2.56 -13.70 11.84
N GLY A 571 2.97 -12.44 12.04
CA GLY A 571 4.20 -12.09 12.72
C GLY A 571 3.99 -11.95 14.22
N LEU A 572 4.90 -12.53 14.99
CA LEU A 572 4.97 -12.43 16.44
C LEU A 572 6.12 -11.49 16.85
N PRO A 573 5.86 -10.49 17.70
CA PRO A 573 6.89 -9.57 18.16
C PRO A 573 7.87 -10.30 19.10
N GLY A 574 9.17 -10.16 18.83
CA GLY A 574 10.24 -10.75 19.64
C GLY A 574 11.47 -9.86 19.73
N LYS A 575 12.37 -10.23 20.64
CA LYS A 575 13.67 -9.57 20.90
C LYS A 575 13.55 -8.06 21.09
N TYR A 576 13.88 -7.27 20.06
CA TYR A 576 13.92 -5.81 20.12
C TYR A 576 12.53 -5.16 20.06
N VAL A 577 11.57 -5.82 19.39
CA VAL A 577 10.24 -5.26 19.09
C VAL A 577 9.52 -4.74 20.35
N PRO A 578 9.40 -5.50 21.47
CA PRO A 578 8.68 -5.04 22.65
C PRO A 578 9.22 -3.76 23.27
N ARG A 579 10.51 -3.44 23.06
CA ARG A 579 11.15 -2.22 23.58
C ARG A 579 11.03 -1.02 22.64
N SER A 580 10.63 -1.24 21.40
CA SER A 580 10.58 -0.24 20.34
C SER A 580 9.15 0.13 19.89
N LEU A 581 8.13 -0.47 20.52
CA LEU A 581 6.70 -0.25 20.23
C LEU A 581 6.26 1.21 20.24
N GLY A 582 6.98 2.09 20.97
CA GLY A 582 6.70 3.53 21.04
C GLY A 582 6.66 4.22 19.68
N GLN A 583 7.38 3.69 18.70
CA GLN A 583 7.55 4.33 17.40
C GLN A 583 6.32 4.18 16.50
N HIS A 584 5.37 3.30 16.85
CA HIS A 584 4.04 3.25 16.24
C HIS A 584 3.18 4.50 16.49
N GLU A 585 3.63 5.44 17.33
CA GLU A 585 3.05 6.78 17.38
C GLU A 585 3.02 7.44 15.99
N ARG A 586 4.07 7.22 15.20
CA ARG A 586 4.23 7.81 13.86
C ARG A 586 4.24 6.78 12.73
N LEU A 587 4.42 5.49 13.04
CA LEU A 587 4.43 4.42 12.06
C LEU A 587 3.12 3.61 12.12
N PRO A 588 2.20 3.76 11.15
CA PRO A 588 0.97 3.00 11.11
C PRO A 588 1.20 1.48 11.10
N LEU A 589 0.35 0.73 11.80
CA LEU A 589 0.43 -0.73 11.90
C LEU A 589 -0.89 -1.39 11.50
N LEU A 590 -0.81 -2.35 10.57
CA LEU A 590 -1.82 -3.38 10.37
C LEU A 590 -1.29 -4.70 10.90
N CYS A 591 -1.96 -5.30 11.88
CA CYS A 591 -1.59 -6.59 12.44
C CYS A 591 -2.70 -7.59 12.15
N ILE A 592 -2.39 -8.63 11.37
CA ILE A 592 -3.30 -9.71 10.98
C ILE A 592 -2.79 -11.01 11.61
N LEU A 593 -3.63 -11.69 12.38
CA LEU A 593 -3.26 -12.91 13.10
C LEU A 593 -4.45 -13.87 13.20
N GLY A 594 -4.21 -15.17 13.28
CA GLY A 594 -5.25 -16.15 13.61
C GLY A 594 -5.50 -16.21 15.12
N ASP A 595 -6.74 -16.47 15.54
CA ASP A 595 -7.10 -16.60 16.97
C ASP A 595 -6.49 -17.83 17.65
N LEU A 596 -6.13 -18.87 16.89
CA LEU A 596 -5.40 -20.05 17.37
C LEU A 596 -3.89 -19.84 17.30
N ALA A 597 -3.39 -18.71 16.79
CA ALA A 597 -1.97 -18.45 16.81
C ALA A 597 -1.46 -18.31 18.26
N PRO A 598 -0.26 -18.79 18.57
CA PRO A 598 0.29 -18.71 19.92
C PRO A 598 0.30 -17.28 20.42
N ALA A 599 -0.20 -17.09 21.64
CA ALA A 599 -0.17 -15.80 22.33
C ALA A 599 -0.90 -14.64 21.63
N ALA A 600 -1.74 -14.92 20.62
CA ALA A 600 -2.45 -13.91 19.83
C ALA A 600 -3.25 -12.94 20.70
N ASN A 601 -4.17 -13.46 21.52
CA ASN A 601 -5.02 -12.62 22.36
C ASN A 601 -4.30 -12.16 23.65
N GLU A 602 -3.64 -13.08 24.35
CA GLU A 602 -3.08 -12.83 25.70
C GLU A 602 -1.86 -11.90 25.70
N ILE A 603 -1.04 -11.95 24.64
CA ILE A 603 0.19 -11.16 24.55
C ILE A 603 0.08 -10.13 23.43
N VAL A 604 -0.09 -10.55 22.18
CA VAL A 604 -0.02 -9.63 21.02
C VAL A 604 -1.11 -8.57 21.09
N PHE A 605 -2.37 -8.99 21.16
CA PHE A 605 -3.48 -8.05 21.24
C PHE A 605 -3.48 -7.31 22.59
N THR A 606 -3.52 -8.03 23.71
CA THR A 606 -3.73 -7.42 25.04
C THR A 606 -2.58 -6.53 25.49
N ASN A 607 -1.32 -6.96 25.33
CA ASN A 607 -0.18 -6.26 25.91
C ASN A 607 0.49 -5.27 24.94
N TYR A 608 0.35 -5.47 23.62
CA TYR A 608 1.04 -4.64 22.63
C TYR A 608 0.07 -3.81 21.80
N VAL A 609 -0.85 -4.43 21.07
CA VAL A 609 -1.67 -3.74 20.06
C VAL A 609 -2.78 -2.91 20.68
N LYS A 610 -3.54 -3.46 21.64
CA LYS A 610 -4.64 -2.76 22.33
C LYS A 610 -4.16 -1.44 22.97
N PRO A 611 -3.05 -1.39 23.75
CA PRO A 611 -2.52 -0.14 24.27
C PRO A 611 -2.22 0.94 23.21
N MET A 612 -1.75 0.55 22.02
CA MET A 612 -1.50 1.49 20.93
C MET A 612 -2.80 2.09 20.38
N ILE A 613 -3.82 1.25 20.17
CA ILE A 613 -5.14 1.71 19.72
C ILE A 613 -5.73 2.68 20.76
N LEU A 614 -5.61 2.38 22.06
CA LEU A 614 -6.07 3.24 23.15
C LEU A 614 -5.38 4.62 23.14
N LYS A 615 -4.11 4.70 22.75
CA LYS A 615 -3.35 5.96 22.57
C LYS A 615 -3.72 6.73 21.29
N VAL A 616 -4.72 6.28 20.54
CA VAL A 616 -5.19 6.90 19.28
C VAL A 616 -4.16 6.83 18.15
N TRP A 617 -3.18 5.94 18.26
CA TRP A 617 -2.22 5.68 17.17
C TRP A 617 -2.91 4.99 15.98
N ASP A 618 -2.31 5.09 14.79
CA ASP A 618 -2.88 4.48 13.58
C ASP A 618 -2.59 2.98 13.52
N VAL A 619 -3.35 2.24 14.32
CA VAL A 619 -3.20 0.79 14.47
C VAL A 619 -4.53 0.10 14.17
N THR A 620 -4.48 -0.92 13.33
CA THR A 620 -5.60 -1.81 13.00
C THR A 620 -5.21 -3.24 13.34
N TYR A 621 -6.04 -3.93 14.13
CA TYR A 621 -5.87 -5.35 14.45
C TYR A 621 -6.94 -6.17 13.75
N MET A 622 -6.55 -7.26 13.11
CA MET A 622 -7.45 -8.19 12.45
C MET A 622 -7.16 -9.61 12.94
N GLU A 623 -8.19 -10.25 13.48
CA GLU A 623 -8.09 -11.60 14.03
C GLU A 623 -8.96 -12.57 13.23
N LEU A 624 -8.35 -13.50 12.51
CA LEU A 624 -9.06 -14.52 11.75
C LEU A 624 -9.54 -15.64 12.68
N ASN A 625 -10.82 -15.98 12.55
CA ASN A 625 -11.48 -16.95 13.43
C ASN A 625 -11.15 -18.41 13.04
N ASN A 626 -10.81 -19.22 14.04
CA ASN A 626 -10.32 -20.59 13.93
C ASN A 626 -9.12 -20.75 12.97
N ARG A 627 -8.15 -19.83 13.01
CA ARG A 627 -6.94 -19.87 12.16
C ARG A 627 -5.68 -19.86 13.01
N GLY A 628 -4.63 -20.53 12.54
CA GLY A 628 -3.33 -20.60 13.22
C GLY A 628 -2.34 -19.53 12.74
N LEU A 629 -1.04 -19.82 12.86
CA LEU A 629 -0.02 -19.13 12.08
C LEU A 629 -0.05 -19.64 10.63
N GLU A 630 -0.43 -18.78 9.68
CA GLU A 630 -0.54 -19.07 8.25
C GLU A 630 -0.16 -17.81 7.45
N GLU A 631 -0.08 -17.91 6.13
CA GLU A 631 0.31 -16.77 5.28
C GLU A 631 -0.83 -15.82 4.92
N PHE A 632 -2.08 -16.27 5.01
CA PHE A 632 -3.29 -15.51 4.65
C PHE A 632 -3.21 -14.74 3.31
N PRO A 633 -2.86 -15.39 2.17
CA PRO A 633 -2.80 -14.71 0.88
C PRO A 633 -4.15 -14.05 0.50
N GLU A 634 -5.26 -14.59 1.02
CA GLU A 634 -6.58 -14.00 0.85
C GLU A 634 -6.73 -12.60 1.47
N GLU A 635 -5.82 -12.13 2.32
CA GLU A 635 -5.87 -10.80 2.94
C GLU A 635 -4.99 -9.76 2.24
N ILE A 636 -4.21 -10.14 1.21
CA ILE A 636 -3.31 -9.21 0.48
C ILE A 636 -4.08 -7.99 -0.05
N ALA A 637 -5.23 -8.19 -0.68
CA ALA A 637 -6.07 -7.08 -1.14
C ALA A 637 -6.54 -6.15 -0.01
N THR A 638 -6.83 -6.71 1.18
CA THR A 638 -7.16 -5.92 2.38
C THR A 638 -5.98 -5.06 2.82
N VAL A 639 -4.75 -5.58 2.70
CA VAL A 639 -3.54 -4.80 2.98
C VAL A 639 -3.42 -3.62 2.02
N PHE A 640 -3.67 -3.82 0.71
CA PHE A 640 -3.66 -2.71 -0.24
C PHE A 640 -4.74 -1.65 0.02
N ASP A 641 -5.95 -2.06 0.40
CA ASP A 641 -7.01 -1.12 0.82
C ASP A 641 -6.57 -0.28 2.03
N TRP A 642 -5.85 -0.91 2.96
CA TRP A 642 -5.27 -0.22 4.11
C TRP A 642 -4.10 0.70 3.75
N MET A 643 -3.23 0.31 2.81
CA MET A 643 -2.10 1.14 2.39
C MET A 643 -2.54 2.38 1.60
N GLU A 644 -3.58 2.27 0.79
CA GLU A 644 -3.96 3.30 -0.20
C GLU A 644 -4.03 4.75 0.33
N PRO A 645 -4.72 5.05 1.46
CA PRO A 645 -4.84 6.43 1.95
C PRO A 645 -3.63 6.92 2.76
N ARG A 646 -2.65 6.05 3.04
CA ARG A 646 -1.55 6.35 3.96
C ARG A 646 -0.36 6.96 3.23
N ARG A 647 0.29 7.89 3.92
CA ARG A 647 1.54 8.54 3.51
C ARG A 647 2.43 8.73 4.73
N ARG A 648 3.74 8.62 4.54
CA ARG A 648 4.75 8.96 5.55
C ARG A 648 4.72 10.47 5.83
N ASP A 649 5.01 10.87 7.07
CA ASP A 649 5.40 12.24 7.39
C ASP A 649 6.95 12.36 7.31
N PRO A 650 7.50 12.95 6.23
CA PRO A 650 8.95 13.03 6.05
C PRO A 650 9.62 14.03 7.02
N TYR A 651 8.90 14.99 7.59
CA TYR A 651 9.53 16.04 8.41
C TYR A 651 8.79 16.21 9.74
N PRO A 652 8.88 15.19 10.63
CA PRO A 652 8.19 15.23 11.90
C PRO A 652 8.70 16.40 12.76
N ARG A 653 7.79 17.25 13.24
CA ARG A 653 8.17 18.36 14.16
C ARG A 653 8.65 17.88 15.53
N GLY A 654 8.42 16.62 15.87
CA GLY A 654 8.94 15.99 17.07
C GLY A 654 8.60 14.51 17.12
N PHE A 655 9.47 13.73 17.76
CA PHE A 655 9.32 12.30 17.95
C PHE A 655 10.11 11.82 19.17
N ASP A 656 9.69 10.69 19.73
CA ASP A 656 10.42 9.91 20.72
C ASP A 656 10.76 8.56 20.09
N ALA A 657 12.00 8.09 20.26
CA ALA A 657 12.47 6.82 19.71
C ALA A 657 13.45 6.11 20.65
N THR A 658 13.57 4.80 20.46
CA THR A 658 14.49 3.93 21.18
C THR A 658 15.29 3.11 20.18
N THR A 659 16.56 2.88 20.46
CA THR A 659 17.42 2.03 19.63
C THR A 659 18.33 1.19 20.53
N ALA A 660 18.45 -0.09 20.19
CA ALA A 660 19.24 -1.08 20.94
C ALA A 660 20.20 -1.86 20.03
N ARG A 661 20.38 -1.42 18.78
CA ARG A 661 21.26 -2.03 17.79
C ARG A 661 22.02 -0.98 17.01
N THR A 662 23.18 -1.38 16.51
CA THR A 662 24.05 -0.56 15.67
C THR A 662 23.48 -0.32 14.27
N CYS A 663 22.61 -1.20 13.76
CA CYS A 663 21.91 -0.99 12.48
C CYS A 663 20.71 -0.04 12.62
N ASP A 664 20.13 0.08 13.81
CA ASP A 664 19.02 1.00 14.10
C ASP A 664 19.56 2.43 14.33
N ASP A 665 20.42 2.94 13.45
CA ASP A 665 21.21 4.16 13.70
C ASP A 665 20.59 5.44 13.12
N ARG A 666 19.78 5.34 12.07
CA ARG A 666 19.24 6.48 11.34
C ARG A 666 17.72 6.55 11.46
N ARG A 667 17.20 7.72 11.82
CA ARG A 667 15.76 8.04 11.77
C ARG A 667 15.49 9.55 11.74
N HIS A 668 14.65 9.99 10.81
CA HIS A 668 14.11 11.36 10.75
C HIS A 668 15.19 12.46 10.84
N GLY A 669 16.34 12.23 10.19
CA GLY A 669 17.46 13.18 10.17
C GLY A 669 18.39 13.10 11.38
N ILE A 670 18.14 12.19 12.33
CA ILE A 670 19.11 11.85 13.38
C ILE A 670 19.87 10.60 12.97
N VAL A 671 21.20 10.67 12.97
CA VAL A 671 22.09 9.53 12.67
C VAL A 671 23.00 9.30 13.86
N VAL A 672 22.85 8.18 14.54
CA VAL A 672 23.69 7.79 15.67
C VAL A 672 25.03 7.29 15.13
N ARG A 673 26.13 7.88 15.59
CA ARG A 673 27.49 7.49 15.18
C ARG A 673 28.19 6.63 16.22
N ALA A 674 27.84 6.82 17.49
CA ALA A 674 28.40 6.02 18.57
C ALA A 674 27.40 5.89 19.72
N PHE A 675 27.25 4.67 20.21
CA PHE A 675 26.50 4.32 21.40
C PHE A 675 27.41 4.32 22.62
N ALA A 676 26.84 4.61 23.79
CA ALA A 676 27.50 4.32 25.05
C ALA A 676 27.54 2.79 25.30
N GLU A 677 28.53 2.32 26.06
CA GLU A 677 28.68 0.91 26.41
C GLU A 677 27.40 0.33 27.05
N GLY A 678 27.05 -0.91 26.67
CA GLY A 678 25.88 -1.62 27.21
C GLY A 678 24.51 -1.15 26.68
N ARG A 679 24.48 -0.23 25.70
CA ARG A 679 23.23 0.25 25.07
C ARG A 679 22.80 -0.54 23.86
N THR A 680 23.74 -1.25 23.25
CA THR A 680 23.48 -2.18 22.15
C THR A 680 23.70 -3.60 22.63
N THR A 681 22.83 -4.52 22.24
CA THR A 681 22.94 -5.95 22.59
C THR A 681 22.86 -6.76 21.31
N ALA A 682 23.76 -7.74 21.13
CA ALA A 682 23.78 -8.59 19.95
C ALA A 682 22.58 -9.55 19.92
N PRO A 683 22.03 -9.91 18.75
CA PRO A 683 20.79 -10.69 18.62
C PRO A 683 20.78 -12.03 19.36
N GLU A 684 21.94 -12.66 19.54
CA GLU A 684 22.13 -13.94 20.21
C GLU A 684 22.00 -13.82 21.73
N ALA A 685 22.26 -12.63 22.27
CA ALA A 685 22.22 -12.33 23.70
C ALA A 685 20.89 -11.70 24.15
N VAL A 686 19.97 -11.40 23.23
CA VAL A 686 18.68 -10.77 23.56
C VAL A 686 17.65 -11.82 24.01
N ASP A 687 17.04 -11.58 25.17
CA ASP A 687 15.89 -12.35 25.65
C ASP A 687 14.73 -12.26 24.65
N PRO A 688 13.94 -13.33 24.42
CA PRO A 688 12.82 -13.30 23.47
C PRO A 688 11.81 -12.18 23.68
N LEU A 689 11.64 -11.67 24.91
CA LEU A 689 10.75 -10.55 25.23
C LEU A 689 11.49 -9.22 25.41
N GLY A 690 12.79 -9.18 25.10
CA GLY A 690 13.63 -7.98 25.19
C GLY A 690 13.84 -7.48 26.62
N ARG A 691 13.67 -8.36 27.63
CA ARG A 691 13.68 -7.93 29.04
C ARG A 691 15.03 -7.37 29.49
N ASN A 692 16.11 -7.93 28.96
CA ASN A 692 17.49 -7.55 29.26
C ASN A 692 18.03 -6.37 28.41
N LEU A 693 17.22 -5.79 27.52
CA LEU A 693 17.63 -4.63 26.73
C LEU A 693 17.59 -3.34 27.55
N ASN A 694 18.60 -2.50 27.36
CA ASN A 694 18.71 -1.15 27.93
C ASN A 694 18.91 -0.12 26.82
N PRO A 695 17.89 0.10 25.96
CA PRO A 695 18.02 0.89 24.73
C PRO A 695 18.49 2.32 25.01
N ALA A 696 19.23 2.88 24.06
CA ALA A 696 19.42 4.32 23.98
C ALA A 696 18.09 5.00 23.60
N THR A 697 17.92 6.25 24.03
CA THR A 697 16.70 7.03 23.76
C THR A 697 17.03 8.30 23.00
N ILE A 698 16.13 8.68 22.10
CA ILE A 698 16.20 9.91 21.31
C ILE A 698 14.85 10.61 21.43
N LYS A 699 14.88 11.90 21.76
CA LYS A 699 13.72 12.77 21.78
C LYS A 699 14.03 14.03 21.02
N LEU A 700 13.29 14.31 19.96
CA LEU A 700 13.46 15.49 19.13
C LEU A 700 12.24 16.40 19.23
N LYS A 701 12.49 17.71 19.32
CA LYS A 701 11.47 18.75 19.18
C LYS A 701 12.02 19.88 18.31
N THR A 702 11.16 20.38 17.43
CA THR A 702 11.46 21.55 16.60
C THR A 702 10.53 22.71 16.91
N SER A 703 11.00 23.93 16.69
CA SER A 703 10.20 25.16 16.80
C SER A 703 10.54 26.09 15.66
N SER A 704 9.59 26.28 14.74
CA SER A 704 9.73 27.22 13.62
C SER A 704 9.79 28.68 14.09
N LEU A 705 9.13 29.00 15.22
CA LEU A 705 9.11 30.37 15.77
C LEU A 705 10.51 30.81 16.19
N SER A 706 11.22 29.95 16.93
CA SER A 706 12.57 30.21 17.42
C SER A 706 13.67 29.64 16.52
N ASN A 707 13.30 29.01 15.40
CA ASN A 707 14.21 28.30 14.50
C ASN A 707 15.17 27.35 15.25
N LEU A 708 14.59 26.46 16.06
CA LEU A 708 15.29 25.60 17.01
C LEU A 708 15.05 24.12 16.68
N ILE A 709 16.12 23.33 16.70
CA ILE A 709 16.09 21.87 16.82
C ILE A 709 16.68 21.50 18.19
N ASP A 710 15.88 20.89 19.06
CA ASP A 710 16.30 20.42 20.38
C ASP A 710 16.24 18.89 20.43
N VAL A 711 17.40 18.27 20.63
CA VAL A 711 17.55 16.82 20.70
C VAL A 711 18.00 16.44 22.10
N THR A 712 17.22 15.61 22.78
CA THR A 712 17.60 15.00 24.05
C THR A 712 17.91 13.52 23.81
N VAL A 713 19.10 13.10 24.20
CA VAL A 713 19.57 11.72 24.02
C VAL A 713 20.11 11.14 25.32
N SER A 714 19.91 9.84 25.51
CA SER A 714 20.51 9.04 26.57
C SER A 714 21.14 7.78 25.99
N GLY A 715 22.37 7.47 26.38
CA GLY A 715 23.09 6.30 25.87
C GLY A 715 23.71 6.47 24.48
N ILE A 716 23.82 7.71 23.98
CA ILE A 716 24.46 8.07 22.71
C ILE A 716 25.60 9.04 23.01
N THR A 717 26.79 8.76 22.46
CA THR A 717 28.00 9.58 22.67
C THR A 717 28.30 10.47 21.48
N ARG A 718 27.93 10.06 20.26
CA ARG A 718 28.07 10.88 19.03
C ARG A 718 26.89 10.69 18.10
N LEU A 719 26.41 11.78 17.51
CA LEU A 719 25.33 11.78 16.52
C LEU A 719 25.46 12.93 15.51
N ASP A 720 24.84 12.75 14.35
CA ASP A 720 24.64 13.81 13.37
C ASP A 720 23.16 14.25 13.38
N VAL A 721 22.94 15.56 13.29
CA VAL A 721 21.64 16.19 13.11
C VAL A 721 21.57 16.74 11.69
N TRP A 722 20.65 16.21 10.89
CA TRP A 722 20.37 16.62 9.53
C TRP A 722 19.13 17.51 9.49
N ALA A 723 19.23 18.66 8.83
CA ALA A 723 18.16 19.65 8.77
C ALA A 723 17.81 19.98 7.31
N GLY A 724 16.51 20.03 7.01
CA GLY A 724 15.95 20.37 5.70
C GLY A 724 15.05 21.61 5.78
N PRO A 725 14.73 22.24 4.63
CA PRO A 725 14.02 23.51 4.58
C PRO A 725 12.57 23.44 5.10
N ASP A 726 12.00 22.22 5.14
CA ASP A 726 10.66 21.98 5.70
C ASP A 726 10.66 21.99 7.25
N LEU A 727 11.82 21.84 7.89
CA LEU A 727 11.98 21.85 9.35
C LEU A 727 12.49 23.20 9.89
N VAL A 728 13.33 23.89 9.13
CA VAL A 728 14.05 25.10 9.58
C VAL A 728 14.02 26.20 8.53
N ASP A 729 14.05 27.45 8.99
CA ASP A 729 14.20 28.63 8.14
C ASP A 729 15.67 29.01 8.02
N PHE A 730 16.29 28.66 6.89
CA PHE A 730 17.70 28.95 6.62
C PHE A 730 18.01 30.44 6.37
N LYS A 731 16.99 31.31 6.27
CA LYS A 731 17.20 32.77 6.24
C LYS A 731 17.57 33.32 7.63
N ARG A 732 17.26 32.58 8.69
CA ARG A 732 17.46 32.99 10.08
C ARG A 732 18.57 32.16 10.73
N LYS A 733 19.12 32.66 11.84
CA LYS A 733 20.03 31.86 12.67
C LYS A 733 19.32 30.59 13.13
N LEU A 734 19.96 29.45 12.93
CA LEU A 734 19.51 28.15 13.40
C LEU A 734 20.17 27.87 14.75
N GLU A 735 19.37 27.47 15.73
CA GLU A 735 19.87 26.93 16.99
C GLU A 735 19.67 25.42 17.02
N VAL A 736 20.74 24.65 17.23
CA VAL A 736 20.68 23.20 17.46
C VAL A 736 21.20 22.93 18.85
N ARG A 737 20.40 22.25 19.68
CA ARG A 737 20.77 21.86 21.04
C ARG A 737 20.79 20.34 21.16
N VAL A 738 21.82 19.82 21.83
CA VAL A 738 21.89 18.42 22.24
C VAL A 738 22.00 18.37 23.76
N ASN A 739 21.07 17.69 24.41
CA ASN A 739 20.96 17.64 25.88
C ASN A 739 20.97 19.04 26.50
N ARG A 740 20.19 19.96 25.90
CA ARG A 740 20.06 21.39 26.26
C ARG A 740 21.32 22.23 26.08
N LYS A 741 22.44 21.66 25.60
CA LYS A 741 23.67 22.40 25.29
C LYS A 741 23.65 22.81 23.81
N PRO A 742 23.90 24.09 23.48
CA PRO A 742 23.96 24.53 22.08
C PRO A 742 25.17 23.92 21.39
N VAL A 743 24.94 23.26 20.25
CA VAL A 743 25.96 22.72 19.34
C VAL A 743 26.13 23.64 18.13
N LEU A 744 25.04 24.26 17.67
CA LEU A 744 25.05 25.31 16.65
C LEU A 744 24.17 26.48 17.11
N LYS A 745 24.63 27.71 16.88
CA LYS A 745 23.83 28.93 17.04
C LYS A 745 24.24 29.99 16.01
N ALA A 746 24.08 29.66 14.73
CA ALA A 746 24.48 30.48 13.60
C ALA A 746 23.62 30.17 12.37
N GLN A 747 23.77 30.94 11.30
CA GLN A 747 23.30 30.49 9.98
C GLN A 747 24.30 29.45 9.46
N PRO A 748 23.88 28.21 9.16
CA PRO A 748 24.77 27.19 8.63
C PRO A 748 25.18 27.50 7.18
N PRO A 749 26.35 27.05 6.71
CA PRO A 749 26.73 27.15 5.32
C PRO A 749 25.76 26.34 4.45
N LEU A 750 25.33 26.92 3.33
CA LEU A 750 24.41 26.30 2.38
C LEU A 750 25.21 25.81 1.16
N GLU A 751 25.62 24.54 1.22
CA GLU A 751 26.46 23.84 0.25
C GLU A 751 25.71 22.66 -0.38
N PHE A 752 26.09 22.24 -1.59
CA PHE A 752 25.44 21.10 -2.26
C PHE A 752 25.78 19.75 -1.63
N ARG A 753 26.99 19.60 -1.09
CA ARG A 753 27.52 18.31 -0.61
C ARG A 753 26.58 17.59 0.36
N PRO A 754 26.12 18.20 1.48
CA PRO A 754 25.28 17.46 2.43
C PRO A 754 24.02 16.92 1.78
N MET A 755 23.33 17.74 0.97
CA MET A 755 22.10 17.33 0.28
C MET A 755 22.32 16.23 -0.74
N LEU A 756 23.36 16.35 -1.58
CA LEU A 756 23.62 15.35 -2.61
C LEU A 756 24.15 14.04 -2.03
N GLU A 757 24.93 14.10 -0.95
CA GLU A 757 25.43 12.91 -0.28
C GLU A 757 24.33 12.15 0.48
N ASP A 758 23.45 12.88 1.16
CA ASP A 758 22.25 12.33 1.77
C ASP A 758 21.37 11.62 0.73
N LEU A 759 21.14 12.27 -0.41
CA LEU A 759 20.36 11.70 -1.51
C LEU A 759 21.05 10.49 -2.17
N ARG A 760 22.37 10.52 -2.33
CA ARG A 760 23.16 9.39 -2.89
C ARG A 760 23.03 8.14 -2.01
N ILE A 761 23.08 8.31 -0.69
CA ILE A 761 22.99 7.22 0.28
C ILE A 761 21.55 6.70 0.38
N ARG A 762 20.56 7.59 0.53
CA ARG A 762 19.17 7.19 0.85
C ARG A 762 18.26 6.99 -0.35
N GLY A 763 18.57 7.62 -1.49
CA GLY A 763 17.68 7.67 -2.65
C GLY A 763 16.35 8.41 -2.41
N ASP A 764 16.17 9.06 -1.26
CA ASP A 764 14.90 9.67 -0.86
C ASP A 764 14.74 11.07 -1.46
N ARG A 765 14.03 11.15 -2.58
CA ARG A 765 13.76 12.43 -3.27
C ARG A 765 12.58 13.21 -2.65
N GLY A 766 11.81 12.59 -1.75
CA GLY A 766 10.74 13.27 -1.01
C GLY A 766 11.30 14.09 0.14
N GLN A 767 12.29 13.51 0.84
CA GLN A 767 12.92 14.05 2.04
C GLN A 767 14.41 14.29 1.78
N MET A 768 14.84 15.55 1.67
CA MET A 768 16.24 15.93 1.44
C MET A 768 16.72 16.87 2.55
N TYR A 769 17.87 16.56 3.14
CA TYR A 769 18.49 17.39 4.17
C TYR A 769 19.59 18.27 3.58
N TRP A 770 19.58 19.56 3.90
CA TRP A 770 20.52 20.52 3.31
C TRP A 770 21.78 20.73 4.15
N VAL A 771 21.68 20.49 5.45
CA VAL A 771 22.76 20.75 6.39
C VAL A 771 22.92 19.55 7.31
N LYS A 772 24.18 19.20 7.58
CA LYS A 772 24.61 18.23 8.59
C LYS A 772 25.30 18.98 9.73
N ILE A 773 24.87 18.74 10.96
CA ILE A 773 25.52 19.23 12.19
C ILE A 773 26.02 18.02 12.98
N GLU A 774 27.31 17.96 13.26
CA GLU A 774 27.90 16.90 14.10
C GLU A 774 27.85 17.30 15.57
N ALA A 775 27.50 16.35 16.44
CA ALA A 775 27.40 16.56 17.87
C ALA A 775 27.97 15.36 18.65
N GLY A 776 28.87 15.62 19.60
CA GLY A 776 29.42 14.60 20.51
C GLY A 776 30.92 14.42 20.43
#